data_AF-A0A1F7QVM1-F1
#
_entry.id   AF-A0A1F7QVM1-F1
#
_cell.length_a   1.000
_cell.length_b   1.000
_cell.length_c   1.000
_cell.angle_alpha   90.00
_cell.angle_beta   90.00
_cell.angle_gamma   90.00
#
_symmetry.space_group_name_H-M   'P 1'
#
loop_
_entity.id
_entity.type
_entity.pdbx_description
1 polymer ?
#
loop_
_entity_poly.entity_id
_entity_poly.type
_entity_poly.pdbx_seq_one_letter_code
_entity_poly.pdbx_strand_id
1 'polypeptide(L)'
;MQLKANKLILTNIYQCLFGRNSMIVALLGIFAVFFTIASSVPVHAAQTIPYKVNFQGRLTDATGNIKADGLYNMRVRLYSAATGGSAVWTESRETTNRVQVTNGLFSIQLGDVTTLSPSLFTTYPLYLEIELPTPASANCSAAACGVFTEGAMTPRSPLGSSPYAFNADTVDGIDGASLARNDTSNTFTVGSTNTFNGKTQANDTISVVNGKAIGFNVTQSGANLQLQAAASGGYIMNDATGMSISAVASGGAGSNVVSPPTLKLVANNVLVQAAIDSGATYGDNLISNPGFEFGCAGWLLCEGITSTAAPASGASHLRFTQASTTTIYDVLSRTIAVQPGDQLYVSTKLKTSAATTGEGGYYVRFMDSTGAAVSFDNGDWSNPGTSYATKANIHTAPAGAVYASIGLTVRGTGTTTGTWDFDDVYVKQVTQSSPALYKNTLNSMYAFMIQNTAGSPLLVADTSNFEVRVGDGDVNPDATPTLLVLDHKSTSGDPTGYNGAMYYNAVSKKFRCYEDSTWKDCVSTMLDPRQGYNYQTDFTNGSFTSGGAIDPTINAQGAGSGTTLTQTTNDGGIHPGIFNLSISATTSIAGYLGSSGMTTLTTGDWSYLTAIRLASLSATGGIYTFRAGFVNSITTAGTEGGITNGCYLRYTHSVVSGQWQGVCRKDSVDTTCTVPLTVTTDWTTLNVTVANNGAVATFTVNDTNQCSVSTGIPTGVTAMGAMIQKASGGTTVRAVGIDYVDVRGRLSR
;
A
#
# COMPACT_ATOMS: atom_id res chain seq x y z
N MET A 1 2.68 -106.74 11.30
CA MET A 1 1.48 -106.02 11.80
C MET A 1 1.78 -104.65 12.42
N GLN A 2 3.03 -104.14 12.45
CA GLN A 2 3.31 -102.77 12.94
C GLN A 2 3.76 -101.75 11.85
N LEU A 3 4.10 -102.18 10.63
CA LEU A 3 4.50 -101.23 9.57
C LEU A 3 3.36 -100.66 8.70
N LYS A 4 2.15 -101.23 8.76
CA LYS A 4 0.98 -100.70 8.01
C LYS A 4 0.23 -99.60 8.77
N ALA A 5 0.36 -99.51 10.09
CA ALA A 5 -0.35 -98.52 10.90
C ALA A 5 0.31 -97.13 10.87
N ASN A 6 1.65 -97.06 10.83
CA ASN A 6 2.35 -95.77 10.89
C ASN A 6 2.41 -95.03 9.54
N LYS A 7 2.19 -95.70 8.40
CA LYS A 7 2.12 -95.04 7.09
C LYS A 7 0.75 -94.39 6.82
N LEU A 8 -0.31 -94.81 7.53
CA LEU A 8 -1.65 -94.26 7.36
C LEU A 8 -1.86 -92.95 8.14
N ILE A 9 -1.06 -92.69 9.18
CA ILE A 9 -1.22 -91.51 10.05
C ILE A 9 -0.43 -90.30 9.52
N LEU A 10 0.74 -90.48 8.88
CA LEU A 10 1.52 -89.36 8.33
C LEU A 10 1.00 -88.82 6.98
N THR A 11 0.37 -89.64 6.13
CA THR A 11 -0.16 -89.15 4.84
C THR A 11 -1.44 -88.32 4.99
N ASN A 12 -2.23 -88.57 6.03
CA ASN A 12 -3.47 -87.84 6.30
C ASN A 12 -3.25 -86.42 6.86
N ILE A 13 -2.10 -86.13 7.48
CA ILE A 13 -1.81 -84.80 8.06
C ILE A 13 -1.24 -83.84 7.00
N TYR A 14 -0.45 -84.32 6.04
CA TYR A 14 0.11 -83.47 4.97
C TYR A 14 -0.90 -83.14 3.85
N GLN A 15 -1.89 -83.99 3.56
CA GLN A 15 -2.96 -83.66 2.61
C GLN A 15 -3.98 -82.64 3.18
N CYS A 16 -4.12 -82.54 4.50
CA CYS A 16 -5.08 -81.64 5.13
C CYS A 16 -4.58 -80.17 5.20
N LEU A 17 -3.26 -79.94 5.32
CA LEU A 17 -2.72 -78.57 5.42
C LEU A 17 -2.41 -77.89 4.08
N PHE A 18 -2.08 -78.63 3.01
CA PHE A 18 -1.84 -78.03 1.68
C PHE A 18 -3.11 -77.87 0.83
N GLY A 19 -4.17 -78.65 1.10
CA GLY A 19 -5.45 -78.53 0.37
C GLY A 19 -6.25 -77.28 0.73
N ARG A 20 -6.08 -76.75 1.94
CA ARG A 20 -6.93 -75.65 2.46
C ARG A 20 -6.58 -74.27 1.91
N ASN A 21 -5.32 -74.02 1.58
CA ASN A 21 -4.89 -72.74 0.99
C ASN A 21 -5.00 -72.70 -0.55
N SER A 22 -4.88 -73.84 -1.25
CA SER A 22 -5.16 -73.91 -2.69
C SER A 22 -6.66 -73.91 -3.03
N MET A 23 -7.53 -74.44 -2.16
CA MET A 23 -8.98 -74.32 -2.36
C MET A 23 -9.49 -72.88 -2.24
N ILE A 24 -8.94 -72.06 -1.33
CA ILE A 24 -9.39 -70.69 -1.14
C ILE A 24 -8.99 -69.80 -2.33
N VAL A 25 -7.78 -69.97 -2.88
CA VAL A 25 -7.33 -69.22 -4.07
C VAL A 25 -8.07 -69.68 -5.33
N ALA A 26 -8.33 -70.99 -5.48
CA ALA A 26 -9.15 -71.50 -6.58
C ALA A 26 -10.62 -71.08 -6.45
N LEU A 27 -11.20 -71.05 -5.25
CA LEU A 27 -12.55 -70.53 -5.04
C LEU A 27 -12.63 -69.04 -5.34
N LEU A 28 -11.64 -68.23 -4.93
CA LEU A 28 -11.63 -66.78 -5.23
C LEU A 28 -11.45 -66.50 -6.73
N GLY A 29 -10.64 -67.30 -7.43
CA GLY A 29 -10.50 -67.23 -8.89
C GLY A 29 -11.78 -67.65 -9.63
N ILE A 30 -12.42 -68.74 -9.20
CA ILE A 30 -13.71 -69.19 -9.75
C ILE A 30 -14.81 -68.20 -9.43
N PHE A 31 -14.83 -67.60 -8.22
CA PHE A 31 -15.82 -66.60 -7.85
C PHE A 31 -15.63 -65.30 -8.62
N ALA A 32 -14.39 -64.87 -8.89
CA ALA A 32 -14.11 -63.71 -9.73
C ALA A 32 -14.50 -63.94 -11.20
N VAL A 33 -14.29 -65.14 -11.74
CA VAL A 33 -14.74 -65.52 -13.09
C VAL A 33 -16.26 -65.70 -13.14
N PHE A 34 -16.90 -66.26 -12.11
CA PHE A 34 -18.36 -66.33 -12.02
C PHE A 34 -19.00 -64.94 -11.86
N PHE A 35 -18.36 -64.03 -11.13
CA PHE A 35 -18.87 -62.68 -10.92
C PHE A 35 -18.75 -61.82 -12.18
N THR A 36 -17.71 -62.01 -13.01
CA THR A 36 -17.58 -61.33 -14.31
C THR A 36 -18.48 -61.92 -15.40
N ILE A 37 -18.83 -63.21 -15.33
CA ILE A 37 -19.79 -63.84 -16.25
C ILE A 37 -21.25 -63.59 -15.81
N ALA A 38 -21.51 -63.42 -14.50
CA ALA A 38 -22.85 -63.15 -13.97
C ALA A 38 -23.27 -61.67 -14.01
N SER A 39 -22.34 -60.74 -14.24
CA SER A 39 -22.63 -59.29 -14.29
C SER A 39 -23.04 -58.76 -15.67
N SER A 40 -23.22 -59.62 -16.67
CA SER A 40 -23.82 -59.25 -17.96
C SER A 40 -25.27 -59.74 -18.07
N VAL A 41 -26.10 -59.46 -17.05
CA VAL A 41 -27.56 -59.51 -17.26
C VAL A 41 -27.92 -58.23 -17.99
N PRO A 42 -28.37 -58.26 -19.25
CA PRO A 42 -28.95 -57.07 -19.86
C PRO A 42 -30.12 -56.64 -18.96
N VAL A 43 -30.02 -55.44 -18.40
CA VAL A 43 -31.16 -54.77 -17.79
C VAL A 43 -32.11 -54.45 -18.95
N HIS A 44 -33.00 -55.38 -19.25
CA HIS A 44 -34.13 -55.09 -20.12
C HIS A 44 -35.02 -54.12 -19.34
N ALA A 45 -35.23 -52.93 -19.89
CA ALA A 45 -36.27 -52.03 -19.43
C ALA A 45 -37.57 -52.83 -19.27
N ALA A 46 -38.29 -52.61 -18.16
CA ALA A 46 -39.57 -53.26 -17.94
C ALA A 46 -40.44 -53.03 -19.18
N GLN A 47 -40.81 -54.10 -19.86
CA GLN A 47 -41.63 -54.04 -21.05
C GLN A 47 -43.01 -53.49 -20.65
N THR A 48 -43.24 -52.21 -20.93
CA THR A 48 -44.48 -51.52 -20.53
C THR A 48 -45.68 -51.90 -21.41
N ILE A 49 -45.44 -52.50 -22.58
CA ILE A 49 -46.46 -52.98 -23.52
C ILE A 49 -46.16 -54.39 -24.03
N PRO A 50 -47.12 -55.35 -23.99
CA PRO A 50 -46.90 -56.70 -24.53
C PRO A 50 -46.63 -56.67 -26.04
N TYR A 51 -45.54 -57.31 -26.48
CA TYR A 51 -45.17 -57.46 -27.90
C TYR A 51 -45.90 -58.65 -28.49
N LYS A 52 -47.21 -58.50 -28.63
CA LYS A 52 -48.11 -59.53 -29.12
C LYS A 52 -48.99 -58.97 -30.23
N VAL A 53 -49.27 -59.79 -31.24
CA VAL A 53 -50.15 -59.40 -32.36
C VAL A 53 -51.39 -60.28 -32.34
N ASN A 54 -52.57 -59.68 -32.20
CA ASN A 54 -53.83 -60.41 -32.32
C ASN A 54 -54.02 -60.88 -33.76
N PHE A 55 -54.29 -62.18 -33.93
CA PHE A 55 -54.58 -62.77 -35.23
C PHE A 55 -55.83 -63.64 -35.13
N GLN A 56 -56.71 -63.52 -36.12
CA GLN A 56 -57.94 -64.31 -36.22
C GLN A 56 -58.05 -64.88 -37.61
N GLY A 57 -58.55 -66.11 -37.69
CA GLY A 57 -58.76 -66.79 -38.96
C GLY A 57 -59.94 -67.74 -38.91
N ARG A 58 -60.41 -68.12 -40.10
CA ARG A 58 -61.41 -69.18 -40.27
C ARG A 58 -60.79 -70.35 -41.02
N LEU A 59 -60.81 -71.53 -40.40
CA LEU A 59 -60.40 -72.77 -41.02
C LEU A 59 -61.57 -73.39 -41.77
N THR A 60 -61.33 -73.67 -43.04
CA THR A 60 -62.22 -74.45 -43.89
C THR A 60 -61.46 -75.66 -44.44
N ASP A 61 -62.18 -76.68 -44.89
CA ASP A 61 -61.60 -77.69 -45.77
C ASP A 61 -61.52 -77.18 -47.21
N ALA A 62 -60.93 -78.00 -48.11
CA ALA A 62 -60.77 -77.65 -49.51
C ALA A 62 -62.11 -77.42 -50.26
N THR A 63 -63.24 -77.83 -49.69
CA THR A 63 -64.59 -77.62 -50.24
C THR A 63 -65.28 -76.38 -49.66
N GLY A 64 -64.61 -75.65 -48.75
CA GLY A 64 -65.13 -74.44 -48.10
C GLY A 64 -66.00 -74.69 -46.87
N ASN A 65 -66.16 -75.95 -46.44
CA ASN A 65 -66.90 -76.26 -45.21
C ASN A 65 -66.02 -75.94 -44.00
N ILE A 66 -66.63 -75.43 -42.92
CA ILE A 66 -65.92 -75.12 -41.68
C ILE A 66 -65.35 -76.40 -41.05
N LYS A 67 -64.13 -76.29 -40.52
CA LYS A 67 -63.56 -77.36 -39.69
C LYS A 67 -64.33 -77.49 -38.36
N ALA A 68 -64.44 -78.73 -37.88
CA ALA A 68 -65.13 -79.05 -36.64
C ALA A 68 -64.45 -78.42 -35.41
N ASP A 69 -65.22 -78.31 -34.33
CA ASP A 69 -64.74 -77.74 -33.07
C ASP A 69 -63.68 -78.65 -32.43
N GLY A 70 -62.59 -78.05 -31.93
CA GLY A 70 -61.52 -78.79 -31.29
C GLY A 70 -60.22 -78.01 -31.13
N LEU A 71 -59.22 -78.64 -30.51
CA LEU A 71 -57.87 -78.11 -30.36
C LEU A 71 -57.00 -78.55 -31.54
N TYR A 72 -56.46 -77.58 -32.28
CA TYR A 72 -55.65 -77.80 -33.46
C TYR A 72 -54.18 -77.44 -33.22
N ASN A 73 -53.30 -78.23 -33.82
CA ASN A 73 -51.88 -77.90 -33.96
C ASN A 73 -51.71 -76.92 -35.13
N MET A 74 -50.96 -75.84 -34.92
CA MET A 74 -50.72 -74.83 -35.96
C MET A 74 -49.28 -74.36 -35.92
N ARG A 75 -48.72 -74.07 -37.09
CA ARG A 75 -47.44 -73.37 -37.20
C ARG A 75 -47.63 -72.07 -37.94
N VAL A 76 -47.17 -70.99 -37.34
CA VAL A 76 -47.28 -69.63 -37.86
C VAL A 76 -45.88 -69.10 -38.14
N ARG A 77 -45.66 -68.48 -39.29
CA ARG A 77 -44.36 -67.94 -39.69
C ARG A 77 -44.50 -66.53 -40.26
N LEU A 78 -43.44 -65.74 -40.11
CA LEU A 78 -43.28 -64.45 -40.78
C LEU A 78 -42.17 -64.51 -41.81
N TYR A 79 -42.36 -63.82 -42.93
CA TYR A 79 -41.38 -63.70 -44.01
C TYR A 79 -41.25 -62.25 -44.47
N SER A 80 -40.08 -61.87 -44.98
CA SER A 80 -39.84 -60.58 -45.65
C SER A 80 -40.19 -60.61 -47.15
N ALA A 81 -40.69 -61.74 -47.67
CA ALA A 81 -41.06 -61.94 -49.07
C ALA A 81 -42.43 -62.63 -49.22
N ALA A 82 -43.17 -62.25 -50.26
CA ALA A 82 -44.52 -62.76 -50.53
C ALA A 82 -44.53 -64.26 -50.92
N THR A 83 -43.47 -64.75 -51.55
CA THR A 83 -43.24 -66.17 -51.90
C THR A 83 -41.76 -66.52 -51.69
N GLY A 84 -41.45 -67.79 -51.44
CA GLY A 84 -40.08 -68.23 -51.16
C GLY A 84 -39.48 -67.61 -49.89
N GLY A 85 -38.15 -67.52 -49.84
CA GLY A 85 -37.41 -66.96 -48.70
C GLY A 85 -37.40 -67.85 -47.44
N SER A 86 -36.59 -67.46 -46.46
CA SER A 86 -36.55 -68.11 -45.14
C SER A 86 -37.45 -67.36 -44.16
N ALA A 87 -38.04 -68.09 -43.22
CA ALA A 87 -38.85 -67.47 -42.18
C ALA A 87 -37.97 -66.61 -41.26
N VAL A 88 -38.36 -65.36 -41.04
CA VAL A 88 -37.69 -64.44 -40.10
C VAL A 88 -38.17 -64.65 -38.66
N TRP A 89 -39.33 -65.31 -38.49
CA TRP A 89 -39.87 -65.74 -37.20
C TRP A 89 -40.79 -66.94 -37.38
N THR A 90 -40.86 -67.82 -36.38
CA THR A 90 -41.71 -69.02 -36.38
C THR A 90 -42.25 -69.31 -34.98
N GLU A 91 -43.55 -69.56 -34.90
CA GLU A 91 -44.24 -70.01 -33.70
C GLU A 91 -44.97 -71.32 -33.98
N SER A 92 -44.68 -72.35 -33.16
CA SER A 92 -45.34 -73.65 -33.26
C SER A 92 -46.24 -73.85 -32.04
N ARG A 93 -47.53 -74.06 -32.30
CA ARG A 93 -48.57 -74.30 -31.30
C ARG A 93 -48.95 -75.77 -31.32
N GLU A 94 -48.27 -76.53 -30.48
CA GLU A 94 -48.39 -77.98 -30.35
C GLU A 94 -48.42 -78.34 -28.86
N THR A 95 -49.20 -79.34 -28.46
CA THR A 95 -49.39 -79.79 -27.06
C THR A 95 -50.23 -78.86 -26.16
N THR A 96 -49.59 -78.08 -25.29
CA THR A 96 -50.21 -77.30 -24.21
C THR A 96 -50.67 -75.91 -24.67
N ASN A 97 -50.20 -75.45 -25.82
CA ASN A 97 -50.53 -74.15 -26.44
C ASN A 97 -51.32 -74.28 -27.76
N ARG A 98 -51.97 -75.43 -27.98
CA ARG A 98 -52.82 -75.71 -29.15
C ARG A 98 -53.93 -74.67 -29.30
N VAL A 99 -54.37 -74.49 -30.55
CA VAL A 99 -55.34 -73.46 -30.91
C VAL A 99 -56.75 -74.01 -30.84
N GLN A 100 -57.59 -73.44 -29.99
CA GLN A 100 -59.01 -73.77 -29.95
C GLN A 100 -59.70 -73.21 -31.19
N VAL A 101 -60.38 -74.09 -31.93
CA VAL A 101 -61.23 -73.76 -33.07
C VAL A 101 -62.68 -74.02 -32.68
N THR A 102 -63.57 -73.08 -32.94
CA THR A 102 -65.00 -73.20 -32.67
C THR A 102 -65.77 -72.57 -33.82
N ASN A 103 -66.70 -73.33 -34.42
CA ASN A 103 -67.40 -73.00 -35.65
C ASN A 103 -66.44 -72.63 -36.81
N GLY A 104 -65.29 -73.30 -36.86
CA GLY A 104 -64.19 -73.03 -37.79
C GLY A 104 -63.40 -71.75 -37.49
N LEU A 105 -63.72 -70.96 -36.46
CA LEU A 105 -63.00 -69.72 -36.11
C LEU A 105 -61.95 -69.98 -35.04
N PHE A 106 -60.83 -69.26 -35.12
CA PHE A 106 -59.85 -69.18 -34.05
C PHE A 106 -59.35 -67.75 -33.85
N SER A 107 -58.92 -67.45 -32.63
CA SER A 107 -58.25 -66.22 -32.26
C SER A 107 -57.02 -66.55 -31.40
N ILE A 108 -55.86 -66.04 -31.79
CA ILE A 108 -54.58 -66.26 -31.11
C ILE A 108 -53.82 -64.95 -31.01
N GLN A 109 -52.88 -64.84 -30.06
CA GLN A 109 -51.92 -63.74 -30.02
C GLN A 109 -50.53 -64.25 -30.41
N LEU A 110 -50.02 -63.83 -31.56
CA LEU A 110 -48.66 -64.16 -32.00
C LEU A 110 -47.67 -63.56 -30.99
N GLY A 111 -46.68 -64.34 -30.57
CA GLY A 111 -45.74 -63.95 -29.52
C GLY A 111 -46.04 -64.57 -28.15
N ASP A 112 -47.17 -65.28 -27.99
CA ASP A 112 -47.49 -65.99 -26.72
C ASP A 112 -46.56 -67.18 -26.46
N VAL A 113 -46.03 -67.81 -27.52
CA VAL A 113 -45.27 -69.06 -27.41
C VAL A 113 -43.83 -68.83 -27.80
N THR A 114 -43.59 -68.26 -28.97
CA THR A 114 -42.26 -67.84 -29.39
C THR A 114 -42.19 -66.33 -29.31
N THR A 115 -41.29 -65.78 -28.49
CA THR A 115 -41.15 -64.32 -28.32
C THR A 115 -41.07 -63.61 -29.67
N LEU A 116 -41.89 -62.57 -29.84
CA LEU A 116 -41.94 -61.76 -31.04
C LEU A 116 -41.17 -60.45 -30.79
N SER A 117 -40.01 -60.31 -31.43
CA SER A 117 -39.15 -59.13 -31.25
C SER A 117 -39.72 -57.91 -31.98
N PRO A 118 -39.81 -56.72 -31.35
CA PRO A 118 -40.18 -55.47 -32.02
C PRO A 118 -39.29 -55.13 -33.21
N SER A 119 -38.01 -55.55 -33.18
CA SER A 119 -37.05 -55.30 -34.26
C SER A 119 -37.42 -55.96 -35.59
N LEU A 120 -38.30 -56.98 -35.58
CA LEU A 120 -38.81 -57.56 -36.82
C LEU A 120 -39.66 -56.56 -37.61
N PHE A 121 -40.32 -55.63 -36.91
CA PHE A 121 -41.21 -54.62 -37.47
C PHE A 121 -40.47 -53.33 -37.86
N THR A 122 -39.14 -53.31 -37.94
CA THR A 122 -38.40 -52.17 -38.50
C THR A 122 -38.01 -52.38 -39.96
N THR A 123 -38.33 -53.54 -40.54
CA THR A 123 -38.05 -53.89 -41.94
C THR A 123 -39.32 -54.39 -42.61
N TYR A 124 -39.71 -53.71 -43.69
CA TYR A 124 -40.97 -53.96 -44.40
C TYR A 124 -40.69 -54.26 -45.88
N PRO A 125 -41.53 -55.04 -46.59
CA PRO A 125 -42.81 -55.64 -46.15
C PRO A 125 -42.65 -56.94 -45.34
N LEU A 126 -43.64 -57.28 -44.52
CA LEU A 126 -43.75 -58.56 -43.81
C LEU A 126 -45.02 -59.32 -44.21
N TYR A 127 -44.91 -60.64 -44.27
CA TYR A 127 -45.99 -61.55 -44.67
C TYR A 127 -46.17 -62.68 -43.65
N LEU A 128 -47.42 -62.98 -43.29
CA LEU A 128 -47.82 -64.05 -42.40
C LEU A 128 -48.19 -65.31 -43.19
N GLU A 129 -47.65 -66.44 -42.74
CA GLU A 129 -47.91 -67.77 -43.27
C GLU A 129 -48.44 -68.67 -42.16
N ILE A 130 -49.46 -69.48 -42.47
CA ILE A 130 -49.98 -70.50 -41.56
C ILE A 130 -49.86 -71.86 -42.25
N GLU A 131 -49.37 -72.83 -41.50
CA GLU A 131 -49.29 -74.23 -41.91
C GLU A 131 -50.04 -75.08 -40.90
N LEU A 132 -50.92 -75.94 -41.39
CA LEU A 132 -51.55 -76.99 -40.60
C LEU A 132 -50.80 -78.31 -40.84
N PRO A 133 -50.74 -79.21 -39.85
CA PRO A 133 -50.25 -80.54 -40.10
C PRO A 133 -51.33 -81.37 -40.81
N THR A 134 -50.94 -82.54 -41.31
CA THR A 134 -51.83 -83.47 -42.01
C THR A 134 -53.13 -83.72 -41.24
N PRO A 135 -54.26 -84.04 -41.92
CA PRO A 135 -55.58 -84.00 -41.29
C PRO A 135 -55.69 -85.06 -40.20
N ALA A 136 -54.93 -86.16 -40.32
CA ALA A 136 -54.80 -87.22 -39.33
C ALA A 136 -54.04 -86.80 -38.06
N SER A 137 -53.20 -85.76 -38.12
CA SER A 137 -52.42 -85.22 -36.99
C SER A 137 -52.82 -83.79 -36.58
N ALA A 138 -53.88 -83.25 -37.19
CA ALA A 138 -54.38 -81.89 -36.94
C ALA A 138 -54.75 -81.62 -35.48
N ASN A 139 -55.28 -82.62 -34.77
CA ASN A 139 -55.80 -82.50 -33.40
C ASN A 139 -55.08 -83.39 -32.38
N CYS A 140 -53.97 -84.02 -32.75
CA CYS A 140 -53.20 -84.88 -31.85
C CYS A 140 -52.63 -84.07 -30.67
N SER A 141 -52.45 -84.72 -29.51
CA SER A 141 -52.12 -84.05 -28.24
C SER A 141 -50.70 -84.27 -27.72
N ALA A 142 -49.91 -85.18 -28.33
CA ALA A 142 -48.54 -85.48 -27.90
C ALA A 142 -47.51 -84.47 -28.46
N ALA A 143 -46.37 -84.31 -27.80
CA ALA A 143 -45.30 -83.42 -28.26
C ALA A 143 -44.78 -83.83 -29.63
N ALA A 144 -44.65 -82.85 -30.54
CA ALA A 144 -44.19 -83.04 -31.92
C ALA A 144 -45.03 -84.05 -32.74
N CYS A 145 -46.29 -84.29 -32.37
CA CYS A 145 -47.16 -85.23 -33.09
C CYS A 145 -47.72 -84.66 -34.40
N GLY A 146 -47.67 -83.33 -34.59
CA GLY A 146 -48.12 -82.68 -35.81
C GLY A 146 -47.14 -82.92 -36.96
N VAL A 147 -47.62 -83.52 -38.06
CA VAL A 147 -46.82 -83.75 -39.27
C VAL A 147 -47.13 -82.65 -40.29
N PHE A 148 -46.25 -81.65 -40.40
CA PHE A 148 -46.41 -80.47 -41.27
C PHE A 148 -45.84 -80.73 -42.67
N THR A 149 -46.61 -81.45 -43.49
CA THR A 149 -46.21 -81.83 -44.86
C THR A 149 -47.27 -81.53 -45.93
N GLU A 150 -48.44 -81.01 -45.54
CA GLU A 150 -49.49 -80.60 -46.51
C GLU A 150 -49.16 -79.28 -47.23
N GLY A 151 -48.12 -78.58 -46.77
CA GLY A 151 -47.72 -77.28 -47.29
C GLY A 151 -48.46 -76.12 -46.62
N ALA A 152 -47.87 -74.93 -46.73
CA ALA A 152 -48.44 -73.73 -46.15
C ALA A 152 -49.68 -73.25 -46.90
N MET A 153 -50.59 -72.58 -46.19
CA MET A 153 -51.72 -71.88 -46.79
C MET A 153 -51.20 -70.74 -47.67
N THR A 154 -51.69 -70.67 -48.91
CA THR A 154 -51.31 -69.65 -49.90
C THR A 154 -52.54 -68.89 -50.40
N PRO A 155 -52.41 -67.58 -50.74
CA PRO A 155 -51.21 -66.74 -50.60
C PRO A 155 -50.92 -66.34 -49.14
N ARG A 156 -49.67 -65.95 -48.84
CA ARG A 156 -49.32 -65.37 -47.53
C ARG A 156 -50.06 -64.05 -47.32
N SER A 157 -50.49 -63.78 -46.10
CA SER A 157 -51.20 -62.55 -45.76
C SER A 157 -50.19 -61.42 -45.52
N PRO A 158 -50.21 -60.29 -46.25
CA PRO A 158 -49.36 -59.14 -45.92
C PRO A 158 -49.77 -58.54 -44.57
N LEU A 159 -48.79 -58.09 -43.78
CA LEU A 159 -49.03 -57.33 -42.55
C LEU A 159 -49.07 -55.84 -42.89
N GLY A 160 -50.15 -55.17 -42.47
CA GLY A 160 -50.31 -53.72 -42.59
C GLY A 160 -50.12 -53.00 -41.26
N SER A 161 -49.83 -51.69 -41.33
CA SER A 161 -49.76 -50.81 -40.16
C SER A 161 -51.15 -50.46 -39.62
N SER A 162 -51.26 -50.24 -38.31
CA SER A 162 -52.47 -49.68 -37.70
C SER A 162 -52.55 -48.15 -37.92
N PRO A 163 -53.74 -47.54 -38.07
CA PRO A 163 -53.87 -46.09 -38.21
C PRO A 163 -53.19 -45.29 -37.08
N TYR A 164 -53.25 -45.78 -35.84
CA TYR A 164 -52.56 -45.15 -34.71
C TYR A 164 -51.04 -45.32 -34.75
N ALA A 165 -50.50 -46.28 -35.51
CA ALA A 165 -49.07 -46.44 -35.71
C ALA A 165 -48.49 -45.40 -36.69
N PHE A 166 -49.28 -44.88 -37.64
CA PHE A 166 -48.84 -43.76 -38.49
C PHE A 166 -48.60 -42.48 -37.68
N ASN A 167 -49.44 -42.25 -36.65
CA ASN A 167 -49.26 -41.15 -35.71
C ASN A 167 -48.20 -41.45 -34.62
N ALA A 168 -47.62 -42.65 -34.59
CA ALA A 168 -46.50 -42.97 -33.71
C ALA A 168 -45.14 -42.77 -34.41
N ASP A 169 -45.14 -42.81 -35.75
CA ASP A 169 -43.97 -42.49 -36.59
C ASP A 169 -43.66 -40.97 -36.56
N THR A 170 -44.68 -40.15 -36.34
CA THR A 170 -44.56 -38.70 -36.17
C THR A 170 -45.10 -38.29 -34.81
N VAL A 171 -44.31 -37.61 -33.97
CA VAL A 171 -44.82 -37.05 -32.71
C VAL A 171 -45.59 -35.78 -33.06
N ASP A 172 -46.92 -35.88 -33.19
CA ASP A 172 -47.79 -34.76 -33.58
C ASP A 172 -47.38 -34.12 -34.93
N GLY A 173 -47.02 -34.97 -35.91
CA GLY A 173 -46.55 -34.53 -37.23
C GLY A 173 -45.06 -34.16 -37.30
N ILE A 174 -44.33 -34.25 -36.18
CA ILE A 174 -42.87 -34.03 -36.15
C ILE A 174 -42.17 -35.38 -36.33
N ASP A 175 -41.38 -35.49 -37.41
CA ASP A 175 -40.49 -36.64 -37.64
C ASP A 175 -39.50 -36.78 -36.47
N GLY A 176 -39.28 -38.02 -36.01
CA GLY A 176 -38.39 -38.33 -34.88
C GLY A 176 -36.95 -37.83 -35.07
N ALA A 177 -36.50 -37.65 -36.33
CA ALA A 177 -35.20 -37.06 -36.64
C ALA A 177 -35.08 -35.57 -36.25
N SER A 178 -36.19 -34.88 -36.02
CA SER A 178 -36.23 -33.46 -35.62
C SER A 178 -36.22 -33.24 -34.09
N LEU A 179 -36.26 -34.33 -33.30
CA LEU A 179 -36.28 -34.27 -31.84
C LEU A 179 -34.86 -34.32 -31.26
N ALA A 180 -34.66 -33.62 -30.14
CA ALA A 180 -33.42 -33.69 -29.39
C ALA A 180 -33.27 -35.06 -28.70
N ARG A 181 -32.13 -35.72 -28.92
CA ARG A 181 -31.76 -37.00 -28.32
C ARG A 181 -30.72 -36.82 -27.22
N ASN A 182 -30.81 -37.60 -26.15
CA ASN A 182 -29.86 -37.56 -25.03
C ASN A 182 -28.69 -38.55 -25.19
N ASP A 183 -28.73 -39.41 -26.20
CA ASP A 183 -27.76 -40.50 -26.40
C ASP A 183 -26.78 -40.25 -27.57
N THR A 184 -26.92 -39.12 -28.26
CA THR A 184 -26.07 -38.71 -29.38
C THR A 184 -25.94 -37.20 -29.45
N SER A 185 -24.93 -36.72 -30.18
CA SER A 185 -24.83 -35.30 -30.54
C SER A 185 -26.01 -34.90 -31.41
N ASN A 186 -26.74 -33.85 -30.99
CA ASN A 186 -27.80 -33.25 -31.80
C ASN A 186 -27.19 -32.15 -32.68
N THR A 187 -27.45 -32.23 -33.99
CA THR A 187 -27.06 -31.18 -34.96
C THR A 187 -28.32 -30.59 -35.58
N PHE A 188 -28.74 -29.42 -35.10
CA PHE A 188 -29.90 -28.70 -35.62
C PHE A 188 -29.47 -27.75 -36.75
N THR A 189 -29.42 -28.25 -37.98
CA THR A 189 -29.06 -27.46 -39.17
C THR A 189 -30.31 -26.92 -39.85
N VAL A 190 -30.68 -25.65 -39.62
CA VAL A 190 -31.76 -24.98 -40.36
C VAL A 190 -31.36 -23.56 -40.73
N GLY A 191 -31.66 -23.15 -41.97
CA GLY A 191 -31.30 -21.86 -42.57
C GLY A 191 -31.99 -20.61 -41.99
N SER A 192 -32.62 -20.70 -40.82
CA SER A 192 -33.14 -19.58 -40.05
C SER A 192 -33.21 -19.98 -38.58
N THR A 193 -32.44 -19.26 -37.74
CA THR A 193 -32.46 -19.19 -36.27
C THR A 193 -33.19 -20.31 -35.49
N ASN A 194 -32.43 -21.21 -34.84
CA ASN A 194 -32.96 -22.05 -33.76
C ASN A 194 -33.32 -21.15 -32.56
N THR A 195 -34.57 -20.71 -32.51
CA THR A 195 -35.08 -19.89 -31.41
C THR A 195 -35.59 -20.82 -30.30
N PHE A 196 -34.87 -20.91 -29.19
CA PHE A 196 -35.40 -21.50 -27.95
C PHE A 196 -36.40 -20.50 -27.35
N ASN A 197 -37.62 -20.44 -27.89
CA ASN A 197 -38.66 -19.56 -27.39
C ASN A 197 -39.40 -20.26 -26.25
N GLY A 198 -38.95 -20.08 -25.01
CA GLY A 198 -39.78 -20.42 -23.86
C GLY A 198 -41.05 -19.58 -23.92
N LYS A 199 -42.22 -20.20 -23.75
CA LYS A 199 -43.48 -19.47 -23.59
C LYS A 199 -43.34 -18.50 -22.42
N THR A 200 -43.13 -17.22 -22.72
CA THR A 200 -43.43 -16.07 -21.86
C THR A 200 -43.11 -16.26 -20.37
N GLN A 201 -41.86 -16.57 -20.01
CA GLN A 201 -41.42 -16.51 -18.61
C GLN A 201 -40.02 -15.91 -18.50
N ALA A 202 -39.85 -15.02 -17.52
CA ALA A 202 -38.71 -14.14 -17.36
C ALA A 202 -37.40 -14.82 -16.90
N ASN A 203 -37.20 -16.14 -17.12
CA ASN A 203 -36.06 -16.91 -16.57
C ASN A 203 -35.70 -18.16 -17.41
N ASP A 204 -35.61 -18.06 -18.74
CA ASP A 204 -35.07 -19.18 -19.54
C ASP A 204 -33.57 -19.32 -19.25
N THR A 205 -33.22 -20.38 -18.51
CA THR A 205 -31.83 -20.68 -18.12
C THR A 205 -31.32 -21.87 -18.92
N ILE A 206 -30.24 -21.66 -19.67
CA ILE A 206 -29.42 -22.76 -20.21
C ILE A 206 -28.54 -23.25 -19.04
N SER A 207 -28.96 -24.32 -18.38
CA SER A 207 -28.22 -24.94 -17.28
C SER A 207 -27.35 -26.09 -17.82
N VAL A 208 -26.05 -26.06 -17.53
CA VAL A 208 -25.17 -27.22 -17.71
C VAL A 208 -24.82 -27.87 -16.39
N VAL A 209 -24.68 -29.18 -16.43
CA VAL A 209 -24.17 -29.96 -15.31
C VAL A 209 -22.76 -29.47 -14.95
N ASN A 210 -22.51 -29.33 -13.66
CA ASN A 210 -21.20 -28.95 -13.13
C ASN A 210 -20.06 -29.79 -13.75
N GLY A 211 -19.02 -29.13 -14.25
CA GLY A 211 -17.87 -29.77 -14.91
C GLY A 211 -18.04 -30.02 -16.41
N LYS A 212 -19.13 -29.55 -17.05
CA LYS A 212 -19.30 -29.56 -18.50
C LYS A 212 -19.28 -28.13 -19.06
N ALA A 213 -18.68 -27.95 -20.23
CA ALA A 213 -18.56 -26.65 -20.87
C ALA A 213 -19.74 -26.38 -21.81
N ILE A 214 -20.26 -25.15 -21.78
CA ILE A 214 -21.07 -24.60 -22.88
C ILE A 214 -20.11 -23.93 -23.85
N GLY A 215 -20.01 -24.44 -25.08
CA GLY A 215 -19.22 -23.83 -26.15
C GLY A 215 -20.09 -22.95 -27.05
N PHE A 216 -19.83 -21.65 -27.09
CA PHE A 216 -20.39 -20.74 -28.08
C PHE A 216 -19.37 -20.52 -29.19
N ASN A 217 -19.41 -21.35 -30.24
CA ASN A 217 -18.49 -21.24 -31.37
C ASN A 217 -19.07 -20.35 -32.45
N VAL A 218 -18.47 -19.19 -32.67
CA VAL A 218 -18.79 -18.31 -33.81
C VAL A 218 -17.75 -18.55 -34.90
N THR A 219 -18.08 -19.42 -35.85
CA THR A 219 -17.14 -19.88 -36.89
C THR A 219 -17.08 -18.99 -38.13
N GLN A 220 -17.85 -17.89 -38.17
CA GLN A 220 -17.86 -16.95 -39.29
C GLN A 220 -17.07 -15.69 -38.95
N SER A 221 -16.08 -15.35 -39.80
CA SER A 221 -15.42 -14.06 -39.80
C SER A 221 -16.46 -12.94 -39.92
N GLY A 222 -16.55 -12.06 -38.91
CA GLY A 222 -17.50 -10.95 -38.85
C GLY A 222 -18.84 -11.24 -38.16
N ALA A 223 -19.06 -12.45 -37.64
CA ALA A 223 -20.22 -12.74 -36.79
C ALA A 223 -19.89 -12.52 -35.31
N ASN A 224 -20.83 -11.96 -34.55
CA ASN A 224 -20.67 -11.69 -33.12
C ASN A 224 -21.52 -12.66 -32.29
N LEU A 225 -21.00 -13.09 -31.13
CA LEU A 225 -21.83 -13.70 -30.08
C LEU A 225 -22.66 -12.59 -29.42
N GLN A 226 -23.94 -12.47 -29.76
CA GLN A 226 -24.83 -11.49 -29.15
C GLN A 226 -25.61 -12.11 -27.98
N LEU A 227 -25.14 -11.88 -26.75
CA LEU A 227 -25.93 -12.11 -25.53
C LEU A 227 -26.65 -10.80 -25.20
N GLN A 228 -27.73 -10.52 -25.93
CA GLN A 228 -28.52 -9.29 -25.78
C GLN A 228 -29.81 -9.57 -25.02
N ALA A 229 -30.10 -8.77 -23.99
CA ALA A 229 -31.47 -8.66 -23.50
C ALA A 229 -32.28 -7.89 -24.56
N ALA A 230 -33.36 -8.48 -25.08
CA ALA A 230 -34.25 -7.75 -26.00
C ALA A 230 -34.66 -6.42 -25.35
N ALA A 231 -34.34 -5.31 -26.02
CA ALA A 231 -34.51 -3.92 -25.56
C ALA A 231 -33.48 -3.35 -24.56
N SER A 232 -32.33 -3.98 -24.29
CA SER A 232 -31.29 -3.39 -23.42
C SER A 232 -29.86 -3.78 -23.87
N GLY A 233 -29.06 -2.78 -24.24
CA GLY A 233 -27.81 -2.90 -25.00
C GLY A 233 -26.54 -3.34 -24.26
N GLY A 234 -26.61 -4.29 -23.33
CA GLY A 234 -25.40 -4.96 -22.83
C GLY A 234 -24.89 -6.00 -23.83
N TYR A 235 -23.57 -6.05 -24.08
CA TYR A 235 -22.96 -7.06 -24.96
C TYR A 235 -21.62 -7.59 -24.40
N ILE A 236 -21.33 -8.85 -24.74
CA ILE A 236 -20.01 -9.49 -24.60
C ILE A 236 -19.55 -9.86 -26.01
N MET A 237 -18.52 -9.19 -26.53
CA MET A 237 -17.92 -9.50 -27.84
C MET A 237 -16.54 -10.13 -27.66
N ASN A 238 -16.19 -11.11 -28.48
CA ASN A 238 -14.85 -11.68 -28.58
C ASN A 238 -14.44 -11.61 -30.05
N ASP A 239 -13.49 -10.72 -30.36
CA ASP A 239 -12.93 -10.57 -31.70
C ASP A 239 -11.42 -10.82 -31.68
N ALA A 240 -10.76 -10.68 -32.84
CA ALA A 240 -9.31 -10.85 -32.96
C ALA A 240 -8.49 -9.88 -32.08
N THR A 241 -9.12 -8.87 -31.47
CA THR A 241 -8.52 -7.85 -30.61
C THR A 241 -8.79 -8.05 -29.11
N GLY A 242 -9.59 -9.06 -28.73
CA GLY A 242 -9.81 -9.49 -27.35
C GLY A 242 -11.28 -9.56 -26.93
N MET A 243 -11.52 -9.73 -25.62
CA MET A 243 -12.86 -9.76 -25.03
C MET A 243 -13.28 -8.35 -24.61
N SER A 244 -14.44 -7.91 -25.11
CA SER A 244 -15.06 -6.62 -24.78
C SER A 244 -16.36 -6.84 -24.01
N ILE A 245 -16.47 -6.26 -22.82
CA ILE A 245 -17.69 -6.27 -21.99
C ILE A 245 -18.24 -4.84 -21.91
N SER A 246 -19.49 -4.65 -22.32
CA SER A 246 -20.19 -3.36 -22.31
C SER A 246 -21.40 -3.37 -21.36
N ALA A 247 -21.42 -2.41 -20.43
CA ALA A 247 -22.57 -2.13 -19.58
C ALA A 247 -23.19 -0.79 -20.03
N VAL A 248 -24.28 -0.84 -20.80
CA VAL A 248 -25.00 0.37 -21.23
C VAL A 248 -26.08 0.72 -20.22
N ALA A 249 -26.07 1.94 -19.70
CA ALA A 249 -27.23 2.51 -19.00
C ALA A 249 -28.34 2.79 -20.02
N SER A 250 -29.56 2.37 -19.69
CA SER A 250 -30.77 2.40 -20.53
C SER A 250 -30.95 3.71 -21.33
N GLY A 251 -30.60 3.69 -22.61
CA GLY A 251 -31.11 4.64 -23.61
C GLY A 251 -32.29 4.02 -24.35
N GLY A 252 -33.35 4.79 -24.59
CA GLY A 252 -34.53 4.32 -25.32
C GLY A 252 -34.20 3.77 -26.71
N ALA A 253 -35.08 2.91 -27.23
CA ALA A 253 -34.94 2.29 -28.55
C ALA A 253 -34.63 3.34 -29.64
N GLY A 254 -33.53 3.14 -30.38
CA GLY A 254 -33.10 4.03 -31.46
C GLY A 254 -32.02 5.06 -31.08
N SER A 255 -31.53 5.07 -29.84
CA SER A 255 -30.37 5.89 -29.49
C SER A 255 -29.06 5.20 -29.89
N ASN A 256 -28.35 5.76 -30.87
CA ASN A 256 -26.95 5.41 -31.16
C ASN A 256 -26.07 5.87 -29.97
N VAL A 257 -25.89 5.01 -28.97
CA VAL A 257 -24.86 5.22 -27.95
C VAL A 257 -23.52 4.89 -28.59
N VAL A 258 -22.87 5.91 -29.13
CA VAL A 258 -21.50 5.80 -29.67
C VAL A 258 -20.55 5.71 -28.47
N SER A 259 -20.01 4.51 -28.26
CA SER A 259 -18.91 4.15 -27.35
C SER A 259 -19.23 4.10 -25.85
N PRO A 260 -19.86 3.00 -25.36
CA PRO A 260 -19.87 2.70 -23.93
C PRO A 260 -18.44 2.39 -23.42
N PRO A 261 -18.14 2.63 -22.12
CA PRO A 261 -16.86 2.28 -21.53
C PRO A 261 -16.65 0.77 -21.61
N THR A 262 -15.85 0.30 -22.55
CA THR A 262 -15.49 -1.11 -22.66
C THR A 262 -14.35 -1.39 -21.68
N LEU A 263 -14.57 -2.33 -20.76
CA LEU A 263 -13.43 -3.02 -20.16
C LEU A 263 -12.84 -3.91 -21.25
N LYS A 264 -11.79 -3.43 -21.92
CA LYS A 264 -11.05 -4.19 -22.92
C LYS A 264 -9.96 -5.01 -22.23
N LEU A 265 -10.14 -6.33 -22.19
CA LEU A 265 -9.11 -7.26 -21.71
C LEU A 265 -8.30 -7.73 -22.91
N VAL A 266 -7.13 -7.12 -23.13
CA VAL A 266 -6.20 -7.48 -24.21
C VAL A 266 -5.42 -8.73 -23.80
N ALA A 267 -5.57 -9.82 -24.54
CA ALA A 267 -4.75 -11.01 -24.32
C ALA A 267 -3.41 -10.86 -25.06
N ASN A 268 -2.33 -10.59 -24.34
CA ASN A 268 -0.98 -10.55 -24.90
C ASN A 268 -0.14 -11.77 -24.45
N ASN A 269 -0.70 -12.98 -24.65
CA ASN A 269 -0.12 -14.30 -24.33
C ASN A 269 0.43 -14.56 -22.91
N VAL A 270 0.47 -13.57 -22.01
CA VAL A 270 0.92 -13.69 -20.63
C VAL A 270 0.11 -12.72 -19.77
N LEU A 271 -0.74 -13.26 -18.91
CA LEU A 271 -1.51 -12.58 -17.85
C LEU A 271 -2.52 -11.51 -18.31
N VAL A 272 -3.73 -11.61 -17.74
CA VAL A 272 -4.77 -10.59 -17.84
C VAL A 272 -4.30 -9.36 -17.06
N GLN A 273 -3.64 -8.42 -17.74
CA GLN A 273 -3.31 -7.14 -17.15
C GLN A 273 -4.51 -6.21 -17.38
N ALA A 274 -5.35 -5.98 -16.36
CA ALA A 274 -6.03 -4.69 -16.29
C ALA A 274 -4.94 -3.64 -16.47
N ALA A 275 -5.10 -2.63 -17.33
CA ALA A 275 -4.12 -1.56 -17.45
C ALA A 275 -4.07 -0.80 -16.11
N ILE A 276 -3.32 -1.34 -15.15
CA ILE A 276 -2.96 -0.68 -13.92
C ILE A 276 -1.91 0.32 -14.34
N ASP A 277 -2.29 1.57 -14.16
CA ASP A 277 -1.46 2.75 -14.28
C ASP A 277 -0.08 2.47 -13.68
N SER A 278 0.94 2.26 -14.52
CA SER A 278 2.32 2.21 -14.05
C SER A 278 2.85 3.61 -13.73
N GLY A 279 1.99 4.65 -13.78
CA GLY A 279 2.15 5.85 -12.98
C GLY A 279 3.42 6.65 -13.21
N ALA A 280 4.02 6.56 -14.39
CA ALA A 280 5.12 7.45 -14.74
C ALA A 280 4.54 8.79 -15.23
N THR A 281 4.22 9.68 -14.29
CA THR A 281 4.15 11.12 -14.59
C THR A 281 5.55 11.59 -14.92
N TYR A 282 5.77 12.04 -16.15
CA TYR A 282 7.07 12.56 -16.58
C TYR A 282 7.23 14.00 -16.06
N GLY A 283 7.99 14.17 -14.98
CA GLY A 283 8.28 15.48 -14.39
C GLY A 283 7.01 16.18 -13.89
N ASP A 284 6.85 17.46 -14.25
CA ASP A 284 5.76 18.34 -13.80
C ASP A 284 4.42 18.12 -14.55
N ASN A 285 4.29 17.04 -15.34
CA ASN A 285 3.09 16.76 -16.10
C ASN A 285 2.03 16.03 -15.24
N LEU A 286 0.86 16.63 -15.09
CA LEU A 286 -0.26 16.12 -14.27
C LEU A 286 -0.98 14.92 -14.89
N ILE A 287 -0.63 14.53 -16.11
CA ILE A 287 -1.17 13.35 -16.79
C ILE A 287 -0.07 12.31 -17.06
N SER A 288 -0.44 11.04 -16.95
CA SER A 288 0.41 9.88 -17.23
C SER A 288 0.47 9.57 -18.73
N ASN A 289 1.60 9.02 -19.18
CA ASN A 289 1.81 8.57 -20.57
C ASN A 289 1.42 9.63 -21.64
N PRO A 290 1.96 10.85 -21.56
CA PRO A 290 1.58 11.96 -22.42
C PRO A 290 1.98 11.81 -23.90
N GLY A 291 3.02 11.03 -24.18
CA GLY A 291 3.50 10.72 -25.53
C GLY A 291 3.10 9.32 -26.03
N PHE A 292 2.17 8.64 -25.34
CA PHE A 292 1.63 7.34 -25.77
C PHE A 292 2.66 6.19 -25.96
N GLU A 293 3.85 6.31 -25.39
CA GLU A 293 4.92 5.31 -25.42
C GLU A 293 4.53 3.97 -24.78
N PHE A 294 3.56 4.01 -23.87
CA PHE A 294 3.01 2.83 -23.19
C PHE A 294 1.61 2.48 -23.70
N GLY A 295 1.33 2.77 -24.97
CA GLY A 295 0.02 2.56 -25.57
C GLY A 295 -1.04 3.50 -25.00
N CYS A 296 -2.20 2.96 -24.65
CA CYS A 296 -3.33 3.72 -24.11
C CYS A 296 -3.33 3.85 -22.57
N ALA A 297 -2.27 3.43 -21.87
CA ALA A 297 -2.20 3.58 -20.42
C ALA A 297 -2.43 5.06 -20.02
N GLY A 298 -3.30 5.32 -19.05
CA GLY A 298 -3.63 6.69 -18.63
C GLY A 298 -4.69 7.42 -19.46
N TRP A 299 -5.19 6.81 -20.55
CA TRP A 299 -6.16 7.42 -21.46
C TRP A 299 -7.41 6.53 -21.63
N LEU A 300 -8.58 7.14 -21.53
CA LEU A 300 -9.89 6.55 -21.74
C LEU A 300 -10.32 6.72 -23.20
N LEU A 301 -11.04 5.73 -23.72
CA LEU A 301 -11.56 5.70 -25.11
C LEU A 301 -10.47 5.71 -26.19
N CYS A 302 -9.22 5.41 -25.81
CA CYS A 302 -8.08 5.39 -26.70
C CYS A 302 -8.09 4.15 -27.62
N GLU A 303 -8.24 4.38 -28.92
CA GLU A 303 -8.32 3.35 -29.96
C GLU A 303 -7.53 3.81 -31.21
N GLY A 304 -6.20 3.90 -31.12
CA GLY A 304 -5.45 4.48 -32.25
C GLY A 304 -3.94 4.63 -32.10
N ILE A 305 -3.26 3.82 -31.29
CA ILE A 305 -1.80 3.97 -31.12
C ILE A 305 -1.06 3.42 -32.33
N THR A 306 -0.12 4.21 -32.87
CA THR A 306 0.77 3.77 -33.94
C THR A 306 2.21 4.16 -33.64
N SER A 307 3.15 3.30 -34.04
CA SER A 307 4.60 3.54 -33.97
C SER A 307 5.25 3.74 -35.34
N THR A 308 4.46 3.66 -36.42
CA THR A 308 4.96 3.58 -37.80
C THR A 308 5.00 4.92 -38.53
N ALA A 309 4.52 6.00 -37.91
CA ALA A 309 4.29 7.26 -38.61
C ALA A 309 4.87 8.48 -37.90
N ALA A 310 6.21 8.56 -37.83
CA ALA A 310 6.98 9.74 -37.43
C ALA A 310 6.31 10.53 -36.29
N PRO A 311 6.32 10.00 -35.05
CA PRO A 311 5.77 10.69 -33.88
C PRO A 311 6.49 12.03 -33.64
N ALA A 312 5.90 12.92 -32.85
CA ALA A 312 6.50 14.22 -32.55
C ALA A 312 7.75 14.05 -31.70
N SER A 313 7.71 13.11 -30.76
CA SER A 313 8.85 12.63 -29.99
C SER A 313 8.72 11.13 -29.73
N GLY A 314 9.75 10.50 -29.17
CA GLY A 314 9.67 9.08 -28.78
C GLY A 314 9.42 8.10 -29.94
N ALA A 315 8.70 7.01 -29.66
CA ALA A 315 8.47 5.88 -30.55
C ALA A 315 7.00 5.66 -30.92
N SER A 316 6.05 6.30 -30.23
CA SER A 316 4.61 6.12 -30.47
C SER A 316 3.84 7.44 -30.42
N HIS A 317 2.64 7.46 -30.99
CA HIS A 317 1.71 8.57 -30.84
C HIS A 317 0.26 8.11 -31.05
N LEU A 318 -0.72 8.97 -30.73
CA LEU A 318 -2.14 8.69 -30.94
C LEU A 318 -2.59 9.13 -32.33
N ARG A 319 -3.15 8.22 -33.12
CA ARG A 319 -3.65 8.45 -34.47
C ARG A 319 -5.15 8.19 -34.57
N PHE A 320 -5.87 9.14 -35.14
CA PHE A 320 -7.25 8.96 -35.58
C PHE A 320 -7.35 9.02 -37.10
N THR A 321 -8.05 8.06 -37.71
CA THR A 321 -8.41 8.12 -39.13
C THR A 321 -9.92 8.25 -39.24
N GLN A 322 -10.41 9.37 -39.79
CA GLN A 322 -11.84 9.60 -39.96
C GLN A 322 -12.44 8.62 -40.97
N ALA A 323 -13.45 7.86 -40.53
CA ALA A 323 -14.20 6.95 -41.38
C ALA A 323 -15.19 7.71 -42.30
N SER A 324 -15.66 8.87 -41.85
CA SER A 324 -16.53 9.78 -42.61
C SER A 324 -16.23 11.24 -42.29
N THR A 325 -16.67 12.16 -43.16
CA THR A 325 -16.45 13.60 -43.01
C THR A 325 -17.16 14.22 -41.80
N THR A 326 -18.05 13.47 -41.14
CA THR A 326 -18.82 13.88 -39.96
C THR A 326 -18.42 13.10 -38.69
N THR A 327 -17.45 12.20 -38.79
CA THR A 327 -17.01 11.39 -37.65
C THR A 327 -16.38 12.28 -36.59
N ILE A 328 -16.72 11.99 -35.33
CA ILE A 328 -16.16 12.65 -34.15
C ILE A 328 -15.37 11.61 -33.36
N TYR A 329 -14.16 11.97 -32.95
CA TYR A 329 -13.36 11.18 -32.02
C TYR A 329 -13.03 12.01 -30.79
N ASP A 330 -13.13 11.39 -29.62
CA ASP A 330 -12.76 11.97 -28.33
C ASP A 330 -11.99 10.93 -27.50
N VAL A 331 -10.81 11.30 -27.02
CA VAL A 331 -9.99 10.49 -26.10
C VAL A 331 -9.72 11.32 -24.86
N LEU A 332 -10.01 10.78 -23.69
CA LEU A 332 -9.98 11.52 -22.43
C LEU A 332 -8.81 11.05 -21.57
N SER A 333 -8.06 11.98 -20.99
CA SER A 333 -7.11 11.66 -19.94
C SER A 333 -7.86 11.16 -18.70
N ARG A 334 -7.13 10.58 -17.74
CA ARG A 334 -7.65 10.45 -16.38
C ARG A 334 -7.96 11.81 -15.77
N THR A 335 -8.75 11.78 -14.69
CA THR A 335 -9.14 12.95 -13.91
C THR A 335 -7.97 13.52 -13.12
N ILE A 336 -7.79 14.82 -13.21
CA ILE A 336 -6.89 15.67 -12.46
C ILE A 336 -7.73 16.36 -11.37
N ALA A 337 -7.30 16.35 -10.12
CA ALA A 337 -7.98 17.11 -9.07
C ALA A 337 -7.73 18.62 -9.25
N VAL A 338 -8.78 19.43 -9.11
CA VAL A 338 -8.71 20.90 -9.21
C VAL A 338 -9.62 21.55 -8.16
N GLN A 339 -9.33 22.80 -7.83
CA GLN A 339 -10.20 23.69 -7.08
C GLN A 339 -10.70 24.82 -7.99
N PRO A 340 -11.88 25.42 -7.71
CA PRO A 340 -12.31 26.61 -8.42
C PRO A 340 -11.26 27.72 -8.40
N GLY A 341 -10.93 28.26 -9.57
CA GLY A 341 -9.89 29.28 -9.75
C GLY A 341 -8.51 28.72 -10.11
N ASP A 342 -8.28 27.41 -10.01
CA ASP A 342 -7.03 26.80 -10.48
C ASP A 342 -6.86 27.02 -11.98
N GLN A 343 -5.67 27.41 -12.39
CA GLN A 343 -5.33 27.61 -13.79
C GLN A 343 -4.50 26.43 -14.28
N LEU A 344 -4.95 25.74 -15.32
CA LEU A 344 -4.23 24.64 -15.97
C LEU A 344 -3.65 25.13 -17.29
N TYR A 345 -2.32 25.10 -17.42
CA TYR A 345 -1.67 25.19 -18.72
C TYR A 345 -1.74 23.82 -19.38
N VAL A 346 -2.37 23.76 -20.55
CA VAL A 346 -2.50 22.54 -21.35
C VAL A 346 -1.85 22.77 -22.69
N SER A 347 -1.10 21.78 -23.18
CA SER A 347 -0.60 21.76 -24.55
C SER A 347 -0.59 20.36 -25.15
N THR A 348 -0.55 20.27 -26.48
CA THR A 348 -0.37 19.02 -27.23
C THR A 348 0.26 19.32 -28.59
N LYS A 349 1.00 18.37 -29.14
CA LYS A 349 1.47 18.39 -30.53
C LYS A 349 0.43 17.70 -31.41
N LEU A 350 0.04 18.34 -32.51
CA LEU A 350 -0.92 17.81 -33.46
C LEU A 350 -0.50 18.05 -34.91
N LYS A 351 -0.70 17.07 -35.79
CA LYS A 351 -0.62 17.20 -37.25
C LYS A 351 -1.75 16.45 -37.96
N THR A 352 -1.94 16.72 -39.24
CA THR A 352 -2.90 16.02 -40.10
C THR A 352 -2.25 15.47 -41.38
N SER A 353 -2.91 14.52 -42.06
CA SER A 353 -2.50 14.08 -43.40
C SER A 353 -2.73 15.18 -44.46
N ALA A 354 -2.00 15.12 -45.58
CA ALA A 354 -2.25 16.03 -46.71
C ALA A 354 -3.72 15.97 -47.17
N ALA A 355 -4.29 17.11 -47.57
CA ALA A 355 -5.70 17.30 -47.99
C ALA A 355 -6.78 17.12 -46.90
N THR A 356 -6.40 16.92 -45.63
CA THR A 356 -7.34 16.92 -44.51
C THR A 356 -7.88 18.33 -44.26
N THR A 357 -9.19 18.50 -44.35
CA THR A 357 -9.92 19.70 -43.89
C THR A 357 -10.73 19.30 -42.65
N GLY A 358 -10.89 20.20 -41.69
CA GLY A 358 -11.55 19.89 -40.42
C GLY A 358 -10.93 20.59 -39.22
N GLU A 359 -11.56 20.41 -38.07
CA GLU A 359 -11.13 20.99 -36.79
C GLU A 359 -10.75 19.88 -35.81
N GLY A 360 -9.78 20.15 -34.96
CA GLY A 360 -9.27 19.17 -34.01
C GLY A 360 -8.18 19.76 -33.14
N GLY A 361 -8.09 19.27 -31.91
CA GLY A 361 -7.25 19.85 -30.88
C GLY A 361 -7.53 19.17 -29.55
N TYR A 362 -7.56 19.96 -28.48
CA TYR A 362 -7.90 19.47 -27.16
C TYR A 362 -8.95 20.36 -26.49
N TYR A 363 -9.61 19.85 -25.46
CA TYR A 363 -10.44 20.62 -24.55
C TYR A 363 -10.24 20.16 -23.12
N VAL A 364 -10.63 21.00 -22.17
CA VAL A 364 -10.64 20.65 -20.74
C VAL A 364 -12.08 20.46 -20.31
N ARG A 365 -12.41 19.27 -19.84
CA ARG A 365 -13.70 18.97 -19.22
C ARG A 365 -13.56 19.15 -17.72
N PHE A 366 -14.23 20.14 -17.16
CA PHE A 366 -14.35 20.32 -15.71
C PHE A 366 -15.57 19.57 -15.19
N MET A 367 -15.44 18.95 -14.02
CA MET A 367 -16.45 18.09 -13.42
C MET A 367 -16.62 18.39 -11.94
N ASP A 368 -17.83 18.16 -11.43
CA ASP A 368 -18.12 18.26 -10.00
C ASP A 368 -17.69 17.00 -9.23
N SER A 369 -17.95 16.97 -7.92
CA SER A 369 -17.60 15.83 -7.05
C SER A 369 -18.26 14.50 -7.43
N THR A 370 -19.34 14.52 -8.22
CA THR A 370 -20.06 13.33 -8.69
C THR A 370 -19.59 12.85 -10.07
N GLY A 371 -18.68 13.61 -10.71
CA GLY A 371 -18.18 13.33 -12.06
C GLY A 371 -19.06 13.89 -13.19
N ALA A 372 -20.11 14.65 -12.85
CA ALA A 372 -20.93 15.34 -13.84
C ALA A 372 -20.15 16.52 -14.42
N ALA A 373 -20.31 16.78 -15.72
CA ALA A 373 -19.60 17.88 -16.38
C ALA A 373 -20.16 19.23 -15.92
N VAL A 374 -19.30 20.10 -15.40
CA VAL A 374 -19.61 21.49 -15.05
C VAL A 374 -19.42 22.39 -16.28
N SER A 375 -18.32 22.19 -17.01
CA SER A 375 -18.06 22.92 -18.25
C SER A 375 -17.10 22.16 -19.16
N PHE A 376 -17.09 22.58 -20.43
CA PHE A 376 -16.11 22.19 -21.43
C PHE A 376 -15.45 23.47 -21.94
N ASP A 377 -14.14 23.58 -21.75
CA ASP A 377 -13.35 24.72 -22.18
C ASP A 377 -12.45 24.29 -23.35
N ASN A 378 -12.71 24.84 -24.53
CA ASN A 378 -12.08 24.41 -25.77
C ASN A 378 -10.70 25.07 -25.93
N GLY A 379 -9.70 24.27 -26.30
CA GLY A 379 -8.42 24.78 -26.79
C GLY A 379 -8.51 25.27 -28.23
N ASP A 380 -7.35 25.56 -28.83
CA ASP A 380 -7.26 25.86 -30.27
C ASP A 380 -7.54 24.59 -31.10
N TRP A 381 -8.66 24.57 -31.82
CA TRP A 381 -9.09 23.48 -32.69
C TRP A 381 -8.80 23.73 -34.17
N SER A 382 -8.10 24.81 -34.51
CA SER A 382 -7.75 25.09 -35.91
C SER A 382 -6.82 24.00 -36.47
N ASN A 383 -7.04 23.63 -37.74
CA ASN A 383 -6.24 22.61 -38.41
C ASN A 383 -4.74 23.00 -38.42
N PRO A 384 -3.84 22.15 -37.91
CA PRO A 384 -2.41 22.45 -37.85
C PRO A 384 -1.65 22.18 -39.17
N GLY A 385 -2.29 21.55 -40.15
CA GLY A 385 -1.64 21.11 -41.38
C GLY A 385 -0.73 19.88 -41.18
N THR A 386 0.20 19.68 -42.10
CA THR A 386 0.94 18.40 -42.23
C THR A 386 2.17 18.25 -41.34
N SER A 387 2.53 19.28 -40.59
CA SER A 387 3.64 19.26 -39.63
C SER A 387 3.10 19.42 -38.21
N TYR A 388 3.79 18.84 -37.21
CA TYR A 388 3.37 18.98 -35.82
C TYR A 388 3.39 20.44 -35.39
N ALA A 389 2.21 20.98 -35.11
CA ALA A 389 2.04 22.26 -34.47
C ALA A 389 1.69 22.06 -32.99
N THR A 390 2.07 23.02 -32.15
CA THR A 390 1.71 23.00 -30.72
C THR A 390 0.41 23.77 -30.54
N LYS A 391 -0.59 23.12 -29.94
CA LYS A 391 -1.82 23.76 -29.48
C LYS A 391 -1.69 23.92 -27.98
N ALA A 392 -1.81 25.13 -27.46
CA ALA A 392 -1.62 25.40 -26.03
C ALA A 392 -2.47 26.58 -25.55
N ASN A 393 -2.95 26.51 -24.31
CA ASN A 393 -3.71 27.58 -23.67
C ASN A 393 -3.74 27.38 -22.14
N ILE A 394 -4.22 28.40 -21.41
CA ILE A 394 -4.49 28.34 -19.98
C ILE A 394 -6.00 28.26 -19.77
N HIS A 395 -6.43 27.29 -18.98
CA HIS A 395 -7.83 27.01 -18.65
C HIS A 395 -8.07 27.22 -17.16
N THR A 396 -9.10 28.00 -16.80
CA THR A 396 -9.40 28.28 -15.39
C THR A 396 -10.56 27.41 -14.91
N ALA A 397 -10.36 26.66 -13.83
CA ALA A 397 -11.39 25.82 -13.24
C ALA A 397 -12.56 26.69 -12.75
N PRO A 398 -13.79 26.45 -13.24
CA PRO A 398 -14.96 27.24 -12.85
C PRO A 398 -15.45 26.90 -11.44
N ALA A 399 -16.37 27.71 -10.92
CA ALA A 399 -17.07 27.40 -9.67
C ALA A 399 -17.75 26.02 -9.73
N GLY A 400 -17.58 25.22 -8.68
CA GLY A 400 -18.14 23.86 -8.58
C GLY A 400 -17.30 22.76 -9.22
N ALA A 401 -16.21 23.09 -9.92
CA ALA A 401 -15.28 22.09 -10.42
C ALA A 401 -14.42 21.50 -9.30
N VAL A 402 -14.37 20.17 -9.24
CA VAL A 402 -13.54 19.37 -8.33
C VAL A 402 -12.53 18.53 -9.12
N TYR A 403 -12.87 18.17 -10.36
CA TYR A 403 -12.01 17.43 -11.26
C TYR A 403 -11.92 18.09 -12.64
N ALA A 404 -10.82 17.86 -13.34
CA ALA A 404 -10.62 18.21 -14.73
C ALA A 404 -10.14 16.97 -15.51
N SER A 405 -10.42 16.88 -16.80
CA SER A 405 -9.80 15.88 -17.69
C SER A 405 -9.53 16.52 -19.05
N ILE A 406 -8.44 16.12 -19.71
CA ILE A 406 -8.09 16.60 -21.04
C ILE A 406 -8.72 15.69 -22.07
N GLY A 407 -9.54 16.24 -22.96
CA GLY A 407 -10.04 15.55 -24.12
C GLY A 407 -9.23 15.91 -25.36
N LEU A 408 -8.61 14.94 -26.02
CA LEU A 408 -8.11 15.11 -27.39
C LEU A 408 -9.25 14.83 -28.35
N THR A 409 -9.46 15.71 -29.32
CA THR A 409 -10.66 15.68 -30.15
C THR A 409 -10.40 15.94 -31.61
N VAL A 410 -11.17 15.26 -32.44
CA VAL A 410 -11.27 15.51 -33.87
C VAL A 410 -12.75 15.72 -34.20
N ARG A 411 -13.06 16.84 -34.85
CA ARG A 411 -14.41 17.19 -35.29
C ARG A 411 -14.47 17.18 -36.81
N GLY A 412 -15.29 16.29 -37.36
CA GLY A 412 -15.59 16.28 -38.79
C GLY A 412 -16.41 17.52 -39.17
N THR A 413 -15.90 18.35 -40.07
CA THR A 413 -16.60 19.55 -40.59
C THR A 413 -17.49 19.26 -41.81
N GLY A 414 -17.67 17.99 -42.17
CA GLY A 414 -18.49 17.54 -43.30
C GLY A 414 -17.80 17.62 -44.67
N THR A 415 -16.57 18.14 -44.76
CA THR A 415 -15.91 18.48 -46.05
C THR A 415 -14.97 17.40 -46.57
N THR A 416 -13.93 17.01 -45.83
CA THR A 416 -13.01 15.91 -46.22
C THR A 416 -12.63 15.05 -45.03
N THR A 417 -12.45 13.75 -45.26
CA THR A 417 -11.88 12.83 -44.26
C THR A 417 -10.37 13.02 -44.20
N GLY A 418 -9.77 12.77 -43.04
CA GLY A 418 -8.32 12.68 -42.94
C GLY A 418 -7.83 11.99 -41.69
N THR A 419 -6.51 11.87 -41.59
CA THR A 419 -5.81 11.30 -40.44
C THR A 419 -5.27 12.43 -39.58
N TRP A 420 -5.46 12.32 -38.27
CA TRP A 420 -5.02 13.25 -37.24
C TRP A 420 -4.08 12.53 -36.28
N ASP A 421 -2.94 13.13 -35.98
CA ASP A 421 -1.91 12.56 -35.12
C ASP A 421 -1.66 13.50 -33.94
N PHE A 422 -1.89 13.01 -32.73
CA PHE A 422 -1.66 13.69 -31.45
C PHE A 422 -0.48 13.09 -30.72
N ASP A 423 0.32 13.94 -30.10
CA ASP A 423 1.48 13.53 -29.33
C ASP A 423 1.84 14.57 -28.24
N ASP A 424 2.74 14.20 -27.33
CA ASP A 424 3.34 15.04 -26.30
C ASP A 424 2.33 15.95 -25.56
N VAL A 425 1.27 15.35 -25.00
CA VAL A 425 0.28 16.13 -24.23
C VAL A 425 0.88 16.59 -22.91
N TYR A 426 0.78 17.86 -22.58
CA TYR A 426 1.35 18.40 -21.35
C TYR A 426 0.32 19.19 -20.57
N VAL A 427 0.20 18.89 -19.28
CA VAL A 427 -0.71 19.56 -18.36
C VAL A 427 0.04 19.94 -17.11
N LYS A 428 -0.02 21.19 -16.71
CA LYS A 428 0.45 21.63 -15.39
C LYS A 428 -0.48 22.69 -14.82
N GLN A 429 -0.50 22.81 -13.50
CA GLN A 429 -1.17 23.93 -12.86
C GLN A 429 -0.23 25.15 -12.93
N VAL A 430 -0.72 26.29 -13.43
CA VAL A 430 0.06 27.53 -13.67
C VAL A 430 0.61 28.10 -12.37
N THR A 431 -0.12 27.94 -11.26
CA THR A 431 0.30 28.36 -9.91
C THR A 431 1.17 27.34 -9.20
N GLN A 432 1.33 26.14 -9.75
CA GLN A 432 2.26 25.15 -9.23
C GLN A 432 3.66 25.46 -9.78
N SER A 433 4.30 26.45 -9.16
CA SER A 433 5.75 26.47 -9.11
C SER A 433 6.16 25.21 -8.35
N SER A 434 6.81 24.27 -9.01
CA SER A 434 7.69 23.36 -8.30
C SER A 434 8.91 24.18 -7.88
N PRO A 435 9.22 24.32 -6.58
CA PRO A 435 8.62 23.66 -5.41
C PRO A 435 7.33 24.33 -4.88
N ALA A 436 6.40 23.51 -4.37
CA ALA A 436 5.09 23.94 -3.87
C ALA A 436 5.18 25.15 -2.92
N LEU A 437 4.55 26.26 -3.32
CA LEU A 437 4.49 27.50 -2.54
C LEU A 437 3.21 27.54 -1.70
N TYR A 438 3.34 27.36 -0.39
CA TYR A 438 2.25 27.55 0.57
C TYR A 438 2.27 29.00 1.08
N LYS A 439 1.45 29.87 0.48
CA LYS A 439 1.34 31.29 0.85
C LYS A 439 -0.09 31.64 1.22
N ASN A 440 -0.30 31.99 2.49
CA ASN A 440 -1.57 32.50 3.00
C ASN A 440 -1.85 33.93 2.53
N THR A 441 -3.13 34.28 2.41
CA THR A 441 -3.57 35.65 2.07
C THR A 441 -3.42 36.62 3.25
N LEU A 442 -3.44 36.10 4.49
CA LEU A 442 -3.27 36.83 5.75
C LEU A 442 -2.43 36.02 6.72
N ASN A 443 -1.59 36.69 7.52
CA ASN A 443 -0.79 36.05 8.56
C ASN A 443 -1.66 35.30 9.58
N SER A 444 -1.18 34.14 10.02
CA SER A 444 -1.81 33.27 11.01
C SER A 444 -0.73 32.55 11.82
N MET A 445 -0.99 32.41 13.12
CA MET A 445 -0.19 31.62 14.06
C MET A 445 -0.28 30.09 13.81
N TYR A 446 -1.23 29.67 12.97
CA TYR A 446 -1.42 28.29 12.51
C TYR A 446 -1.60 28.24 10.97
N ALA A 447 -0.75 28.94 10.22
CA ALA A 447 -0.90 29.04 8.77
C ALA A 447 -0.74 27.70 8.05
N PHE A 448 0.06 26.80 8.60
CA PHE A 448 0.14 25.39 8.22
C PHE A 448 0.34 24.55 9.48
N MET A 449 -0.35 23.41 9.58
CA MET A 449 -0.21 22.52 10.73
C MET A 449 -0.37 21.05 10.38
N ILE A 450 0.43 20.23 11.05
CA ILE A 450 0.27 18.77 11.12
C ILE A 450 -0.19 18.43 12.53
N GLN A 451 -1.24 17.64 12.69
CA GLN A 451 -1.81 17.27 13.99
C GLN A 451 -1.89 15.75 14.17
N ASN A 452 -1.94 15.30 15.42
CA ASN A 452 -2.34 13.93 15.73
C ASN A 452 -3.88 13.75 15.64
N THR A 453 -4.37 12.54 15.84
CA THR A 453 -5.81 12.23 15.79
C THR A 453 -6.64 12.88 16.89
N ALA A 454 -6.01 13.34 17.98
CA ALA A 454 -6.66 14.07 19.06
C ALA A 454 -6.70 15.59 18.82
N GLY A 455 -6.12 16.07 17.72
CA GLY A 455 -6.06 17.49 17.37
C GLY A 455 -4.86 18.25 17.95
N SER A 456 -3.92 17.58 18.63
CA SER A 456 -2.71 18.24 19.13
C SER A 456 -1.75 18.53 17.97
N PRO A 457 -1.20 19.76 17.85
CA PRO A 457 -0.21 20.09 16.83
C PRO A 457 1.11 19.33 17.00
N LEU A 458 1.70 18.91 15.89
CA LEU A 458 3.02 18.27 15.79
C LEU A 458 4.04 19.21 15.13
N LEU A 459 3.64 19.93 14.08
CA LEU A 459 4.45 20.94 13.39
C LEU A 459 3.54 22.10 13.01
N VAL A 460 3.95 23.33 13.30
CA VAL A 460 3.19 24.55 13.01
C VAL A 460 4.08 25.57 12.31
N ALA A 461 3.60 26.13 11.20
CA ALA A 461 4.18 27.33 10.60
C ALA A 461 3.39 28.56 11.07
N ASP A 462 4.06 29.44 11.83
CA ASP A 462 3.54 30.71 12.30
C ASP A 462 4.03 31.83 11.39
N THR A 463 3.12 32.33 10.57
CA THR A 463 3.41 33.43 9.63
C THR A 463 3.21 34.81 10.26
N SER A 464 2.64 34.89 11.46
CA SER A 464 2.56 36.14 12.22
C SER A 464 3.88 36.47 12.90
N ASN A 465 4.59 35.45 13.40
CA ASN A 465 5.83 35.59 14.16
C ASN A 465 7.10 35.14 13.39
N PHE A 466 6.95 34.62 12.18
CA PHE A 466 8.05 34.07 11.36
C PHE A 466 8.73 32.86 12.00
N GLU A 467 7.93 31.94 12.54
CA GLU A 467 8.42 30.77 13.29
C GLU A 467 7.96 29.45 12.68
N VAL A 468 8.77 28.41 12.88
CA VAL A 468 8.39 27.02 12.69
C VAL A 468 8.50 26.32 14.04
N ARG A 469 7.37 25.83 14.55
CA ARG A 469 7.25 25.28 15.90
C ARG A 469 7.02 23.77 15.84
N VAL A 470 7.67 23.03 16.74
CA VAL A 470 7.43 21.60 16.96
C VAL A 470 6.51 21.47 18.17
N GLY A 471 5.25 21.10 17.94
CA GLY A 471 4.19 21.24 18.93
C GLY A 471 3.64 22.67 19.03
N ASP A 472 2.94 22.94 20.14
CA ASP A 472 2.34 24.24 20.46
C ASP A 472 2.41 24.56 21.97
N GLY A 473 3.38 23.96 22.67
CA GLY A 473 3.48 24.02 24.13
C GLY A 473 3.76 25.42 24.71
N ASP A 474 4.23 26.34 23.87
CA ASP A 474 4.41 27.77 24.16
C ASP A 474 3.08 28.53 24.22
N VAL A 475 2.05 28.08 23.49
CA VAL A 475 0.72 28.69 23.45
C VAL A 475 -0.30 27.89 24.28
N ASN A 476 -0.24 26.55 24.18
CA ASN A 476 -1.10 25.61 24.89
C ASN A 476 -0.23 24.57 25.60
N PRO A 477 0.23 24.85 26.85
CA PRO A 477 1.07 23.93 27.60
C PRO A 477 0.38 22.58 27.78
N ASP A 478 1.03 21.48 27.35
CA ASP A 478 0.52 20.12 27.51
C ASP A 478 1.38 19.29 28.47
N ALA A 479 0.85 18.16 28.90
CA ALA A 479 1.57 17.21 29.76
C ALA A 479 2.45 16.22 28.97
N THR A 480 2.48 16.29 27.64
CA THR A 480 3.13 15.32 26.75
C THR A 480 3.71 16.05 25.52
N PRO A 481 4.88 16.68 25.66
CA PRO A 481 5.39 17.59 24.65
C PRO A 481 5.76 16.85 23.36
N THR A 482 5.53 17.51 22.22
CA THR A 482 6.04 17.04 20.93
C THR A 482 7.57 17.10 20.91
N LEU A 483 8.22 15.97 20.61
CA LEU A 483 9.69 15.88 20.58
C LEU A 483 10.25 16.24 19.20
N LEU A 484 11.27 17.12 19.16
CA LEU A 484 12.15 17.26 18.01
C LEU A 484 13.23 16.18 18.05
N VAL A 485 13.10 15.17 17.19
CA VAL A 485 14.11 14.11 17.04
C VAL A 485 15.02 14.47 15.87
N LEU A 486 16.31 14.70 16.15
CA LEU A 486 17.31 15.02 15.13
C LEU A 486 17.84 13.75 14.45
N ASP A 487 18.35 13.91 13.23
CA ASP A 487 18.98 12.80 12.49
C ASP A 487 20.22 12.25 13.22
N HIS A 488 20.45 10.94 13.09
CA HIS A 488 21.33 10.17 13.96
C HIS A 488 22.47 9.51 13.19
N LYS A 489 23.70 10.04 13.32
CA LYS A 489 24.89 9.44 12.72
C LYS A 489 25.47 8.36 13.64
N SER A 490 25.45 7.11 13.18
CA SER A 490 25.91 5.94 13.93
C SER A 490 27.41 5.64 13.81
N THR A 491 28.15 6.40 13.01
CA THR A 491 29.58 6.20 12.73
C THR A 491 30.44 7.38 13.19
N SER A 492 31.75 7.18 13.35
CA SER A 492 32.68 8.23 13.81
C SER A 492 32.83 9.39 12.82
N GLY A 493 33.21 10.56 13.32
CA GLY A 493 33.41 11.79 12.53
C GLY A 493 32.13 12.55 12.22
N ASP A 494 32.28 13.78 11.73
CA ASP A 494 31.17 14.65 11.30
C ASP A 494 30.91 14.56 9.78
N PRO A 495 29.67 14.76 9.31
CA PRO A 495 29.34 14.84 7.89
C PRO A 495 29.73 16.20 7.29
N THR A 496 29.55 16.38 5.98
CA THR A 496 29.61 17.73 5.37
C THR A 496 28.52 18.61 5.99
N GLY A 497 28.90 19.79 6.48
CA GLY A 497 27.97 20.68 7.19
C GLY A 497 27.59 21.95 6.42
N TYR A 498 26.48 22.56 6.85
CA TYR A 498 25.95 23.83 6.38
C TYR A 498 25.63 24.70 7.60
N ASN A 499 25.91 26.00 7.57
CA ASN A 499 25.68 26.86 8.74
C ASN A 499 24.21 26.80 9.19
N GLY A 500 23.99 26.49 10.47
CA GLY A 500 22.67 26.25 11.06
C GLY A 500 22.23 24.78 11.08
N ALA A 501 23.01 23.86 10.51
CA ALA A 501 22.68 22.43 10.55
C ALA A 501 22.89 21.83 11.95
N MET A 502 22.04 20.89 12.32
CA MET A 502 22.09 20.16 13.59
C MET A 502 21.86 18.66 13.39
N TYR A 503 22.60 17.82 14.11
CA TYR A 503 22.36 16.36 14.15
C TYR A 503 22.85 15.75 15.47
N TYR A 504 22.50 14.49 15.75
CA TYR A 504 23.04 13.74 16.88
C TYR A 504 24.11 12.74 16.42
N ASN A 505 25.30 12.80 17.02
CA ASN A 505 26.37 11.84 16.79
C ASN A 505 26.35 10.76 17.87
N ALA A 506 26.02 9.52 17.46
CA ALA A 506 25.89 8.38 18.36
C ALA A 506 27.21 7.94 19.00
N VAL A 507 28.31 8.12 18.28
CA VAL A 507 29.63 7.66 18.69
C VAL A 507 30.21 8.60 19.74
N SER A 508 30.13 9.91 19.51
CA SER A 508 30.56 10.91 20.50
C SER A 508 29.50 11.20 21.58
N LYS A 509 28.26 10.76 21.37
CA LYS A 509 27.09 11.00 22.24
C LYS A 509 26.80 12.50 22.41
N LYS A 510 26.89 13.25 21.31
CA LYS A 510 26.75 14.73 21.30
C LYS A 510 25.74 15.20 20.28
N PHE A 511 25.00 16.25 20.64
CA PHE A 511 24.33 17.13 19.68
C PHE A 511 25.40 17.97 18.98
N ARG A 512 25.42 17.95 17.65
CA ARG A 512 26.39 18.64 16.82
C ARG A 512 25.70 19.77 16.08
N CYS A 513 26.30 20.95 16.11
CA CYS A 513 25.83 22.18 15.47
C CYS A 513 26.91 22.66 14.53
N TYR A 514 26.55 22.99 13.28
CA TYR A 514 27.49 23.53 12.32
C TYR A 514 27.37 25.04 12.26
N GLU A 515 28.43 25.72 12.66
CA GLU A 515 28.51 27.17 12.67
C GLU A 515 29.93 27.62 12.34
N ASP A 516 30.06 28.79 11.72
CA ASP A 516 31.35 29.32 11.27
C ASP A 516 32.15 28.29 10.44
N SER A 517 31.44 27.58 9.56
CA SER A 517 32.00 26.51 8.71
C SER A 517 32.66 25.35 9.46
N THR A 518 32.27 25.11 10.71
CA THR A 518 32.83 24.03 11.54
C THR A 518 31.77 23.34 12.40
N TRP A 519 31.93 22.04 12.64
CA TRP A 519 31.08 21.30 13.57
C TRP A 519 31.55 21.50 15.01
N LYS A 520 30.61 21.89 15.87
CA LYS A 520 30.81 22.08 17.31
C LYS A 520 29.75 21.30 18.08
N ASP A 521 29.98 21.09 19.37
CA ASP A 521 28.94 20.54 20.25
C ASP A 521 27.91 21.65 20.50
N CYS A 522 26.63 21.40 20.18
CA CYS A 522 25.55 22.35 20.41
C CYS A 522 25.41 22.71 21.89
N VAL A 523 25.58 21.70 22.73
CA VAL A 523 25.56 21.83 24.18
C VAL A 523 26.97 21.53 24.64
N SER A 524 27.75 22.59 24.85
CA SER A 524 29.06 22.43 25.46
C SER A 524 28.87 22.25 26.96
N THR A 525 29.50 21.22 27.53
CA THR A 525 29.76 21.15 28.98
C THR A 525 31.09 21.83 29.29
N MET A 526 31.51 22.81 28.48
CA MET A 526 32.88 23.32 28.45
C MET A 526 32.94 24.77 28.96
N LEU A 527 33.68 25.09 30.03
CA LEU A 527 34.92 24.42 30.47
C LEU A 527 35.75 24.01 29.24
N ASP A 528 36.13 25.02 28.45
CA ASP A 528 37.02 24.95 27.27
C ASP A 528 38.12 23.88 27.50
N PRO A 529 38.34 22.88 26.61
CA PRO A 529 39.28 21.79 26.85
C PRO A 529 40.71 22.19 26.47
N ARG A 530 40.98 23.50 26.36
CA ARG A 530 42.32 24.02 26.56
C ARG A 530 42.77 23.64 27.97
N GLN A 531 44.08 23.56 28.24
CA GLN A 531 44.57 23.52 29.62
C GLN A 531 44.19 24.85 30.28
N GLY A 532 42.94 24.94 30.72
CA GLY A 532 42.32 26.13 31.29
C GLY A 532 42.14 25.91 32.78
N TYR A 533 42.38 26.95 33.54
CA TYR A 533 42.04 26.97 34.95
C TYR A 533 40.61 27.45 35.08
N ASN A 534 39.73 26.65 35.72
CA ASN A 534 38.41 27.11 36.11
C ASN A 534 38.18 26.73 37.56
N TYR A 535 37.82 27.73 38.35
CA TYR A 535 37.37 27.54 39.72
C TYR A 535 36.12 28.38 39.94
N GLN A 536 35.05 27.75 40.43
CA GLN A 536 33.78 28.39 40.72
C GLN A 536 33.24 27.88 42.05
N THR A 537 32.86 28.80 42.93
CA THR A 537 32.16 28.48 44.17
C THR A 537 31.14 29.57 44.49
N ASP A 538 30.03 29.17 45.06
CA ASP A 538 28.88 30.01 45.45
C ASP A 538 28.64 29.92 46.98
N PHE A 539 29.63 29.40 47.72
CA PHE A 539 29.60 29.19 49.17
C PHE A 539 28.25 28.72 49.74
N THR A 540 27.53 27.80 49.07
CA THR A 540 26.24 27.26 49.54
C THR A 540 26.39 26.02 50.43
N ASN A 541 27.57 25.42 50.47
CA ASN A 541 27.85 24.20 51.23
C ASN A 541 29.28 24.26 51.83
N GLY A 542 29.42 24.13 53.14
CA GLY A 542 30.73 24.13 53.80
C GLY A 542 30.70 24.48 55.30
N SER A 543 31.70 24.04 56.05
CA SER A 543 31.97 24.49 57.44
C SER A 543 33.28 25.27 57.45
N PHE A 544 33.25 26.54 57.87
CA PHE A 544 34.38 27.47 57.73
C PHE A 544 35.07 27.64 59.08
N THR A 545 36.34 27.25 59.14
CA THR A 545 37.20 27.47 60.32
C THR A 545 38.42 28.29 59.91
N SER A 546 38.87 29.21 60.77
CA SER A 546 40.08 30.00 60.51
C SER A 546 41.28 29.09 60.26
N GLY A 547 41.96 29.26 59.12
CA GLY A 547 43.10 28.43 58.72
C GLY A 547 42.71 27.07 58.13
N GLY A 548 41.42 26.82 57.91
CA GLY A 548 40.91 25.64 57.22
C GLY A 548 40.70 25.90 55.72
N ALA A 549 40.91 24.85 54.93
CA ALA A 549 40.47 24.80 53.54
C ALA A 549 38.95 24.88 53.47
N ILE A 550 38.42 25.79 52.64
CA ILE A 550 36.98 25.82 52.32
C ILE A 550 36.67 24.66 51.39
N ASP A 551 37.55 24.47 50.41
CA ASP A 551 37.63 23.33 49.52
C ASP A 551 39.11 23.09 49.13
N PRO A 552 39.44 22.07 48.31
CA PRO A 552 40.81 21.77 47.94
C PRO A 552 41.59 22.92 47.25
N THR A 553 40.90 23.97 46.80
CA THR A 553 41.44 25.07 45.99
C THR A 553 41.47 26.38 46.75
N ILE A 554 40.40 26.75 47.47
CA ILE A 554 40.32 27.99 48.24
C ILE A 554 40.47 27.75 49.74
N ASN A 555 41.30 28.59 50.36
CA ASN A 555 41.47 28.70 51.79
C ASN A 555 40.92 30.04 52.28
N ALA A 556 40.47 30.08 53.53
CA ALA A 556 40.26 31.33 54.22
C ALA A 556 41.03 31.37 55.54
N GLN A 557 41.65 32.51 55.80
CA GLN A 557 42.52 32.66 56.95
C GLN A 557 42.45 34.08 57.51
N GLY A 558 42.43 34.15 58.84
CA GLY A 558 42.65 35.36 59.60
C GLY A 558 44.07 35.45 60.10
N ALA A 559 44.72 36.58 59.88
CA ALA A 559 46.01 36.91 60.47
C ALA A 559 45.80 37.64 61.81
N GLY A 560 45.97 36.93 62.92
CA GLY A 560 45.90 37.48 64.29
C GLY A 560 44.67 37.06 65.09
N SER A 561 44.71 37.28 66.41
CA SER A 561 43.58 37.04 67.32
C SER A 561 42.49 38.09 67.10
N GLY A 562 41.30 37.69 66.63
CA GLY A 562 40.16 38.59 66.41
C GLY A 562 39.53 38.56 65.02
N THR A 563 39.88 37.59 64.16
CA THR A 563 39.17 37.36 62.88
C THR A 563 38.10 36.30 63.05
N THR A 564 36.89 36.56 62.53
CA THR A 564 35.76 35.62 62.52
C THR A 564 35.36 35.30 61.08
N LEU A 565 35.22 34.01 60.77
CA LEU A 565 34.78 33.49 59.47
C LEU A 565 33.42 32.81 59.66
N THR A 566 32.43 33.17 58.86
CA THR A 566 31.09 32.55 58.92
C THR A 566 30.49 32.43 57.52
N GLN A 567 29.53 31.52 57.36
CA GLN A 567 28.70 31.43 56.16
C GLN A 567 27.25 31.74 56.50
N THR A 568 26.60 32.49 55.63
CA THR A 568 25.16 32.69 55.68
C THR A 568 24.55 32.06 54.44
N THR A 569 23.48 31.27 54.57
CA THR A 569 22.88 30.57 53.42
C THR A 569 22.23 31.50 52.40
N ASN A 570 21.76 32.67 52.83
CA ASN A 570 21.18 33.73 51.99
C ASN A 570 21.08 35.02 52.85
N ASP A 571 21.17 36.23 52.27
CA ASP A 571 20.91 37.49 52.96
C ASP A 571 19.44 37.99 52.90
N GLY A 572 18.52 37.15 52.42
CA GLY A 572 17.13 37.50 52.13
C GLY A 572 16.90 38.05 50.71
N GLY A 573 17.92 38.04 49.84
CA GLY A 573 17.87 38.49 48.45
C GLY A 573 18.22 37.40 47.43
N ILE A 574 18.85 37.82 46.33
CA ILE A 574 19.24 36.97 45.18
C ILE A 574 20.65 36.36 45.31
N HIS A 575 21.25 36.42 46.51
CA HIS A 575 22.64 36.02 46.79
C HIS A 575 22.67 34.74 47.65
N PRO A 576 22.71 33.55 47.03
CA PRO A 576 22.78 32.28 47.74
C PRO A 576 24.20 32.02 48.24
N GLY A 577 24.38 31.80 49.55
CA GLY A 577 25.67 31.40 50.11
C GLY A 577 26.69 32.54 50.23
N ILE A 578 26.77 33.18 51.40
CA ILE A 578 27.63 34.34 51.64
C ILE A 578 28.74 33.96 52.60
N PHE A 579 29.99 34.02 52.15
CA PHE A 579 31.16 33.96 53.00
C PHE A 579 31.40 35.32 53.66
N ASN A 580 31.29 35.36 54.99
CA ASN A 580 31.50 36.56 55.79
C ASN A 580 32.87 36.52 56.47
N LEU A 581 33.66 37.55 56.20
CA LEU A 581 34.98 37.77 56.77
C LEU A 581 34.97 39.01 57.65
N SER A 582 35.13 38.83 58.96
CA SER A 582 35.09 39.92 59.94
C SER A 582 36.41 40.05 60.71
N ILE A 583 36.91 41.28 60.84
CA ILE A 583 38.15 41.62 61.55
C ILE A 583 37.85 42.59 62.71
N SER A 584 38.11 42.18 63.96
CA SER A 584 37.77 42.95 65.17
C SER A 584 38.96 43.43 66.02
N ALA A 585 40.19 43.00 65.73
CA ALA A 585 41.37 43.39 66.53
C ALA A 585 41.75 44.88 66.42
N THR A 586 42.51 45.35 67.42
CA THR A 586 43.05 46.71 67.55
C THR A 586 44.43 46.90 66.92
N THR A 587 45.11 45.80 66.60
CA THR A 587 46.38 45.77 65.86
C THR A 587 46.13 45.63 64.36
N SER A 588 47.13 45.92 63.53
CA SER A 588 47.06 45.62 62.09
C SER A 588 46.77 44.13 61.88
N ILE A 589 45.60 43.82 61.35
CA ILE A 589 45.18 42.45 61.04
C ILE A 589 44.57 42.39 59.64
N ALA A 590 44.75 41.24 59.00
CA ALA A 590 44.20 40.95 57.68
C ALA A 590 43.32 39.72 57.75
N GLY A 591 42.22 39.75 57.02
CA GLY A 591 41.44 38.59 56.67
C GLY A 591 41.54 38.36 55.17
N TYR A 592 41.54 37.10 54.75
CA TYR A 592 41.48 36.79 53.33
C TYR A 592 40.75 35.50 53.00
N LEU A 593 40.26 35.48 51.77
CA LEU A 593 39.69 34.36 51.05
C LEU A 593 40.47 34.22 49.74
N GLY A 594 41.13 33.10 49.50
CA GLY A 594 41.86 32.91 48.25
C GLY A 594 42.55 31.56 48.12
N SER A 595 43.03 31.27 46.92
CA SER A 595 43.80 30.04 46.65
C SER A 595 45.30 30.27 46.75
N SER A 596 46.05 29.18 46.96
CA SER A 596 47.50 29.13 46.76
C SER A 596 47.78 28.33 45.49
N GLY A 597 48.06 29.02 44.39
CA GLY A 597 48.29 28.42 43.07
C GLY A 597 48.98 29.40 42.14
N MET A 598 50.02 28.94 41.42
CA MET A 598 50.77 29.79 40.50
C MET A 598 49.95 30.08 39.23
N THR A 599 49.61 31.35 39.00
CA THR A 599 48.92 31.85 37.82
C THR A 599 49.88 32.75 37.02
N THR A 600 50.14 32.39 35.77
CA THR A 600 50.95 33.19 34.85
C THR A 600 50.05 34.12 34.04
N LEU A 601 49.90 35.36 34.50
CA LEU A 601 49.03 36.36 33.87
C LEU A 601 49.49 36.77 32.46
N THR A 602 50.72 36.44 32.07
CA THR A 602 51.27 36.72 30.74
C THR A 602 51.18 35.54 29.76
N THR A 603 50.54 34.43 30.14
CA THR A 603 50.26 33.33 29.22
C THR A 603 48.77 33.02 29.27
N GLY A 604 48.04 33.53 28.28
CA GLY A 604 46.61 33.41 28.23
C GLY A 604 45.82 34.59 28.79
N ASP A 605 44.50 34.45 28.70
CA ASP A 605 43.54 35.42 29.24
C ASP A 605 43.02 34.93 30.60
N TRP A 606 43.00 35.82 31.58
CA TRP A 606 42.61 35.52 32.96
C TRP A 606 41.49 36.46 33.41
N SER A 607 40.50 35.94 34.13
CA SER A 607 39.41 36.71 34.73
C SER A 607 39.15 36.25 36.16
N TYR A 608 39.05 37.20 37.09
CA TYR A 608 38.60 37.02 38.46
C TYR A 608 37.30 37.80 38.64
N LEU A 609 36.21 37.12 39.01
CA LEU A 609 34.88 37.70 39.19
C LEU A 609 34.35 37.32 40.58
N THR A 610 33.76 38.29 41.26
CA THR A 610 33.13 38.10 42.57
C THR A 610 32.06 39.17 42.81
N ALA A 611 31.10 38.91 43.69
CA ALA A 611 30.24 39.93 44.27
C ALA A 611 30.57 40.10 45.75
N ILE A 612 30.68 41.35 46.21
CA ILE A 612 31.01 41.68 47.60
C ILE A 612 30.08 42.72 48.19
N ARG A 613 29.93 42.67 49.51
CA ARG A 613 29.22 43.66 50.30
C ARG A 613 30.07 44.11 51.48
N LEU A 614 30.44 45.38 51.53
CA LEU A 614 31.16 45.96 52.66
C LEU A 614 30.18 46.32 53.77
N ALA A 615 30.40 45.83 54.98
CA ALA A 615 29.51 46.11 56.12
C ALA A 615 29.52 47.59 56.54
N SER A 616 30.62 48.29 56.30
CA SER A 616 30.78 49.72 56.58
C SER A 616 31.97 50.26 55.78
N LEU A 617 31.87 51.48 55.26
CA LEU A 617 32.95 52.13 54.52
C LEU A 617 34.18 52.43 55.40
N SER A 618 35.35 52.50 54.77
CA SER A 618 36.60 52.87 55.43
C SER A 618 36.55 54.35 55.84
N ALA A 619 37.11 54.71 56.99
CA ALA A 619 37.10 56.09 57.49
C ALA A 619 38.17 56.30 58.58
N THR A 620 38.49 57.56 58.89
CA THR A 620 39.37 57.97 59.98
C THR A 620 38.94 57.32 61.31
N GLY A 621 39.86 56.64 62.01
CA GLY A 621 39.58 55.89 63.26
C GLY A 621 39.25 54.40 63.07
N GLY A 622 39.01 53.96 61.83
CA GLY A 622 38.80 52.55 61.50
C GLY A 622 39.19 52.25 60.06
N ILE A 623 40.37 52.74 59.68
CA ILE A 623 40.93 52.65 58.33
C ILE A 623 41.17 51.20 57.97
N TYR A 624 40.62 50.77 56.85
CA TYR A 624 40.94 49.51 56.22
C TYR A 624 41.12 49.67 54.71
N THR A 625 41.81 48.71 54.11
CA THR A 625 41.90 48.55 52.67
C THR A 625 41.30 47.22 52.27
N PHE A 626 40.39 47.25 51.30
CA PHE A 626 39.84 46.05 50.67
C PHE A 626 40.49 45.85 49.30
N ARG A 627 40.76 44.59 48.94
CA ARG A 627 41.29 44.22 47.62
C ARG A 627 40.63 42.94 47.11
N ALA A 628 40.43 42.85 45.80
CA ALA A 628 39.94 41.64 45.14
C ALA A 628 40.57 41.46 43.75
N GLY A 629 41.13 40.29 43.46
CA GLY A 629 41.79 39.97 42.20
C GLY A 629 42.96 39.01 42.34
N PHE A 630 43.97 39.19 41.49
CA PHE A 630 45.17 38.36 41.38
C PHE A 630 46.33 38.94 42.20
N VAL A 631 46.99 38.15 43.05
CA VAL A 631 48.09 38.61 43.94
C VAL A 631 49.17 37.53 44.17
N ASN A 632 50.41 37.93 44.44
CA ASN A 632 51.56 37.01 44.56
C ASN A 632 51.84 36.49 45.97
N SER A 633 51.05 36.89 46.95
CA SER A 633 50.96 36.22 48.23
C SER A 633 49.84 36.85 49.02
N ILE A 634 49.11 36.02 49.76
CA ILE A 634 48.27 36.49 50.84
C ILE A 634 48.96 36.08 52.15
N THR A 635 49.93 36.89 52.62
CA THR A 635 50.68 36.57 53.85
C THR A 635 49.96 37.02 55.12
N THR A 636 50.28 36.35 56.22
CA THR A 636 49.84 36.61 57.62
C THR A 636 50.34 37.94 58.22
N ALA A 637 51.00 38.81 57.46
CA ALA A 637 51.53 40.10 57.95
C ALA A 637 51.13 41.31 57.08
N GLY A 638 50.03 41.17 56.34
CA GLY A 638 49.53 42.12 55.34
C GLY A 638 49.68 43.60 55.73
N THR A 639 50.71 44.23 55.16
CA THR A 639 50.83 45.67 54.91
C THR A 639 50.92 45.81 53.38
N GLU A 640 50.58 46.97 52.78
CA GLU A 640 50.65 47.13 51.32
C GLU A 640 52.05 46.83 50.73
N GLY A 641 53.10 46.96 51.56
CA GLY A 641 54.47 46.52 51.24
C GLY A 641 54.68 45.01 51.15
N GLY A 642 53.67 44.18 51.45
CA GLY A 642 53.75 42.72 51.38
C GLY A 642 53.28 42.11 50.05
N ILE A 643 52.60 42.89 49.20
CA ILE A 643 52.24 42.46 47.84
C ILE A 643 53.35 42.94 46.90
N THR A 644 54.10 42.00 46.32
CA THR A 644 55.15 42.34 45.35
C THR A 644 54.58 42.43 43.94
N ASN A 645 53.64 41.55 43.59
CA ASN A 645 53.07 41.41 42.26
C ASN A 645 51.55 41.15 42.36
N GLY A 646 50.73 41.82 41.57
CA GLY A 646 49.30 41.52 41.45
C GLY A 646 48.54 42.42 40.49
N CYS A 647 47.33 42.04 40.12
CA CYS A 647 46.34 42.92 39.47
C CYS A 647 45.00 42.75 40.20
N TYR A 648 44.52 43.81 40.86
CA TYR A 648 43.33 43.76 41.70
C TYR A 648 42.60 45.11 41.75
N LEU A 649 41.31 45.06 42.12
CA LEU A 649 40.55 46.24 42.54
C LEU A 649 40.90 46.55 44.00
N ARG A 650 41.15 47.83 44.31
CA ARG A 650 41.47 48.35 45.65
C ARG A 650 40.45 49.40 46.09
N TYR A 651 40.09 49.37 47.37
CA TYR A 651 39.34 50.43 48.02
C TYR A 651 39.95 50.80 49.38
N THR A 652 40.16 52.10 49.61
CA THR A 652 40.39 52.71 50.94
C THR A 652 39.91 54.16 50.89
N HIS A 653 39.50 54.72 52.02
CA HIS A 653 38.77 55.99 52.06
C HIS A 653 39.54 57.22 51.58
N SER A 654 40.88 57.18 51.67
CA SER A 654 41.76 58.32 51.37
C SER A 654 42.30 58.30 49.94
N VAL A 655 41.95 57.28 49.14
CA VAL A 655 42.48 57.07 47.79
C VAL A 655 41.39 57.35 46.77
N VAL A 656 41.72 58.17 45.76
CA VAL A 656 40.81 58.54 44.66
C VAL A 656 39.42 58.96 45.16
N SER A 657 39.38 59.78 46.21
CA SER A 657 38.12 60.29 46.81
C SER A 657 37.11 59.19 47.20
N GLY A 658 37.58 57.99 47.56
CA GLY A 658 36.72 56.86 47.96
C GLY A 658 36.11 56.08 46.79
N GLN A 659 36.63 56.26 45.56
CA GLN A 659 36.27 55.45 44.40
C GLN A 659 37.03 54.12 44.35
N TRP A 660 36.50 53.18 43.57
CA TRP A 660 37.23 51.96 43.21
C TRP A 660 38.46 52.30 42.38
N GLN A 661 39.60 51.69 42.73
CA GLN A 661 40.85 51.87 41.99
C GLN A 661 41.30 50.54 41.40
N GLY A 662 41.53 50.49 40.09
CA GLY A 662 42.23 49.39 39.45
C GLY A 662 43.73 49.51 39.70
N VAL A 663 44.38 48.45 40.15
CA VAL A 663 45.81 48.44 40.48
C VAL A 663 46.46 47.22 39.87
N CYS A 664 47.47 47.41 39.03
CA CYS A 664 48.46 46.37 38.74
C CYS A 664 49.79 46.78 39.39
N ARG A 665 50.29 45.91 40.25
CA ARG A 665 51.55 46.08 40.97
C ARG A 665 52.57 45.12 40.39
N LYS A 666 53.73 45.64 40.01
CA LYS A 666 54.88 44.85 39.54
C LYS A 666 56.13 45.26 40.29
N ASP A 667 56.82 44.29 40.89
CA ASP A 667 58.02 44.50 41.70
C ASP A 667 57.85 45.59 42.77
N SER A 668 56.68 45.58 43.42
CA SER A 668 56.26 46.55 44.45
C SER A 668 55.94 47.98 43.95
N VAL A 669 55.81 48.19 42.64
CA VAL A 669 55.43 49.48 42.04
C VAL A 669 54.00 49.41 41.51
N ASP A 670 53.16 50.37 41.91
CA ASP A 670 51.76 50.45 41.48
C ASP A 670 51.63 51.20 40.15
N THR A 671 50.98 50.56 39.18
CA THR A 671 50.31 51.23 38.07
C THR A 671 48.81 51.21 38.36
N THR A 672 48.16 52.39 38.33
CA THR A 672 46.76 52.50 38.75
C THR A 672 45.88 53.18 37.71
N CYS A 673 44.59 52.83 37.72
CA CYS A 673 43.54 53.56 37.04
C CYS A 673 42.34 53.78 37.98
N THR A 674 41.57 54.83 37.72
CA THR A 674 40.37 55.16 38.49
C THR A 674 39.15 54.54 37.80
N VAL A 675 38.40 53.69 38.50
CA VAL A 675 37.06 53.29 38.05
C VAL A 675 36.10 54.41 38.44
N PRO A 676 35.26 54.92 37.53
CA PRO A 676 34.42 56.11 37.78
C PRO A 676 33.17 55.78 38.64
N LEU A 677 33.37 55.09 39.77
CA LEU A 677 32.30 54.69 40.69
C LEU A 677 32.78 54.80 42.14
N THR A 678 32.03 55.57 42.94
CA THR A 678 32.24 55.68 44.40
C THR A 678 31.79 54.40 45.09
N VAL A 679 32.59 53.91 46.04
CA VAL A 679 32.28 52.67 46.78
C VAL A 679 31.11 52.89 47.74
N THR A 680 30.15 51.96 47.75
CA THR A 680 29.01 51.92 48.67
C THR A 680 29.06 50.66 49.56
N THR A 681 28.06 50.52 50.44
CA THR A 681 27.85 49.31 51.26
C THR A 681 26.88 48.32 50.63
N ASP A 682 26.41 48.58 49.39
CA ASP A 682 25.53 47.67 48.66
C ASP A 682 26.35 46.56 47.99
N TRP A 683 25.65 45.53 47.53
CA TRP A 683 26.26 44.49 46.72
C TRP A 683 26.87 45.09 45.46
N THR A 684 28.13 44.77 45.24
CA THR A 684 28.94 45.29 44.14
C THR A 684 29.62 44.11 43.44
N THR A 685 29.45 43.99 42.12
CA THR A 685 30.20 43.01 41.33
C THR A 685 31.54 43.59 40.95
N LEU A 686 32.59 42.79 41.12
CA LEU A 686 33.98 43.14 40.83
C LEU A 686 34.56 42.14 39.84
N ASN A 687 35.04 42.64 38.70
CA ASN A 687 35.70 41.86 37.67
C ASN A 687 37.09 42.42 37.39
N VAL A 688 38.10 41.56 37.47
CA VAL A 688 39.46 41.85 37.04
C VAL A 688 39.83 40.91 35.91
N THR A 689 40.02 41.46 34.72
CA THR A 689 40.42 40.71 33.54
C THR A 689 41.82 41.11 33.10
N VAL A 690 42.70 40.14 32.85
CA VAL A 690 44.01 40.34 32.22
C VAL A 690 43.98 39.61 30.89
N ALA A 691 43.99 40.39 29.80
CA ALA A 691 43.79 39.89 28.45
C ALA A 691 45.04 40.05 27.58
N ASN A 692 45.04 39.37 26.43
CA ASN A 692 46.10 39.39 25.42
C ASN A 692 47.47 39.04 26.02
N ASN A 693 47.55 37.95 26.79
CA ASN A 693 48.80 37.49 27.39
C ASN A 693 49.46 38.55 28.28
N GLY A 694 48.66 39.24 29.09
CA GLY A 694 49.15 40.27 30.02
C GLY A 694 49.44 41.63 29.38
N ALA A 695 48.88 41.93 28.20
CA ALA A 695 49.04 43.23 27.56
C ALA A 695 48.10 44.31 28.14
N VAL A 696 46.90 43.91 28.60
CA VAL A 696 45.92 44.83 29.17
C VAL A 696 45.24 44.19 30.38
N ALA A 697 45.20 44.93 31.49
CA ALA A 697 44.38 44.59 32.64
C ALA A 697 43.21 45.58 32.72
N THR A 698 41.99 45.04 32.74
CA THR A 698 40.73 45.80 32.84
C THR A 698 40.05 45.47 34.15
N PHE A 699 39.61 46.52 34.84
CA PHE A 699 38.94 46.45 36.12
C PHE A 699 37.53 47.01 35.94
N THR A 700 36.53 46.15 36.13
CA THR A 700 35.12 46.49 35.93
C THR A 700 34.35 46.31 37.22
N VAL A 701 33.45 47.25 37.50
CA VAL A 701 32.59 47.27 38.67
C VAL A 701 31.14 47.45 38.23
N ASN A 702 30.23 46.61 38.73
CA ASN A 702 28.81 46.57 38.34
C ASN A 702 28.62 46.45 36.82
N ASP A 703 29.48 45.62 36.20
CA ASP A 703 29.52 45.26 34.77
C ASP A 703 29.69 46.41 33.76
N THR A 704 29.66 47.66 34.21
CA THR A 704 29.55 48.86 33.36
C THR A 704 30.66 49.88 33.60
N ASN A 705 31.04 50.09 34.87
CA ASN A 705 32.07 51.07 35.21
C ASN A 705 33.43 50.40 35.13
N GLN A 706 34.30 50.87 34.23
CA GLN A 706 35.59 50.22 34.02
C GLN A 706 36.75 51.20 33.87
N CYS A 707 37.94 50.71 34.18
CA CYS A 707 39.20 51.34 33.80
C CYS A 707 40.23 50.26 33.42
N SER A 708 41.26 50.62 32.67
CA SER A 708 42.30 49.68 32.26
C SER A 708 43.70 50.25 32.41
N VAL A 709 44.68 49.37 32.58
CA VAL A 709 46.11 49.66 32.51
C VAL A 709 46.78 48.74 31.50
N SER A 710 47.78 49.25 30.78
CA SER A 710 48.55 48.49 29.77
C SER A 710 50.03 48.31 30.15
N THR A 711 50.42 48.77 31.33
CA THR A 711 51.79 48.67 31.86
C THR A 711 51.75 48.27 33.34
N GLY A 712 52.86 47.77 33.88
CA GLY A 712 52.94 47.33 35.28
C GLY A 712 52.17 46.03 35.58
N ILE A 713 51.77 45.27 34.55
CA ILE A 713 51.16 43.94 34.70
C ILE A 713 52.28 42.93 35.00
N PRO A 714 52.21 42.20 36.14
CA PRO A 714 53.23 41.22 36.51
C PRO A 714 53.10 39.93 35.67
N THR A 715 54.21 39.21 35.51
CA THR A 715 54.26 37.95 34.73
C THR A 715 53.59 36.79 35.45
N GLY A 716 53.78 36.69 36.76
CA GLY A 716 53.24 35.63 37.59
C GLY A 716 52.72 36.14 38.92
N VAL A 717 51.61 35.56 39.35
CA VAL A 717 51.02 35.69 40.69
C VAL A 717 50.87 34.27 41.27
N THR A 718 50.71 34.14 42.57
CA THR A 718 50.69 32.84 43.28
C THR A 718 49.40 32.63 44.06
N ALA A 719 48.47 33.57 43.97
CA ALA A 719 47.19 33.57 44.63
C ALA A 719 46.17 34.43 43.87
N MET A 720 44.92 34.19 44.19
CA MET A 720 43.75 34.93 43.72
C MET A 720 42.73 34.96 44.84
N GLY A 721 41.94 36.03 44.95
CA GLY A 721 40.95 36.12 46.00
C GLY A 721 40.63 37.55 46.43
N ALA A 722 40.02 37.64 47.61
CA ALA A 722 39.66 38.89 48.24
C ALA A 722 40.27 39.00 49.64
N MET A 723 40.65 40.22 50.02
CA MET A 723 41.25 40.52 51.31
C MET A 723 40.71 41.82 51.89
N ILE A 724 40.54 41.84 53.20
CA ILE A 724 40.27 43.04 53.99
C ILE A 724 41.36 43.20 55.04
N GLN A 725 41.96 44.38 55.10
CA GLN A 725 43.12 44.64 55.94
C GLN A 725 42.94 45.94 56.70
N LYS A 726 43.07 45.90 58.02
CA LYS A 726 42.92 47.07 58.90
C LYS A 726 44.27 47.71 59.21
N ALA A 727 44.31 49.04 59.24
CA ALA A 727 45.48 49.78 59.69
C ALA A 727 45.63 49.71 61.22
N SER A 728 46.87 49.83 61.71
CA SER A 728 47.17 49.86 63.14
C SER A 728 46.36 50.94 63.87
N GLY A 729 45.79 50.61 65.04
CA GLY A 729 45.17 51.58 65.94
C GLY A 729 43.67 51.80 65.76
N GLY A 730 42.99 51.13 64.81
CA GLY A 730 41.54 51.20 64.71
C GLY A 730 40.83 50.26 65.70
N THR A 731 39.70 50.65 66.29
CA THR A 731 38.92 49.80 67.22
C THR A 731 37.62 49.25 66.63
N THR A 732 37.17 49.79 65.50
CA THR A 732 35.90 49.38 64.85
C THR A 732 36.03 48.03 64.14
N VAL A 733 35.02 47.16 64.29
CA VAL A 733 34.90 45.91 63.53
C VAL A 733 34.67 46.24 62.06
N ARG A 734 35.37 45.55 61.16
CA ARG A 734 35.17 45.67 59.72
C ARG A 734 34.87 44.29 59.14
N ALA A 735 33.87 44.22 58.28
CA ALA A 735 33.47 42.96 57.67
C ALA A 735 33.16 43.14 56.19
N VAL A 736 33.37 42.06 55.44
CA VAL A 736 32.97 41.93 54.04
C VAL A 736 32.24 40.60 53.85
N GLY A 737 31.09 40.66 53.20
CA GLY A 737 30.40 39.49 52.66
C GLY A 737 30.84 39.25 51.22
N ILE A 738 31.06 38.00 50.85
CA ILE A 738 31.47 37.56 49.52
C ILE A 738 30.50 36.47 49.10
N ASP A 739 29.81 36.66 47.97
CA ASP A 739 28.75 35.77 47.49
C ASP A 739 29.32 34.59 46.69
N TYR A 740 30.11 34.89 45.66
CA TYR A 740 30.73 33.87 44.83
C TYR A 740 32.15 34.26 44.43
N VAL A 741 32.93 33.27 44.02
CA VAL A 741 34.22 33.46 43.36
C VAL A 741 34.22 32.64 42.09
N ASP A 742 34.40 33.30 40.96
CA ASP A 742 34.59 32.69 39.63
C ASP A 742 35.93 33.14 39.08
N VAL A 743 36.85 32.19 38.90
CA VAL A 743 38.14 32.44 38.29
C VAL A 743 38.32 31.57 37.07
N ARG A 744 38.66 32.21 35.95
CA ARG A 744 38.90 31.56 34.67
C ARG A 744 40.26 31.98 34.13
N GLY A 745 41.02 31.01 33.66
CA GLY A 745 42.31 31.19 33.01
C GLY A 745 42.35 30.37 31.73
N ARG A 746 42.71 30.98 30.62
CA ARG A 746 42.79 30.32 29.32
C ARG A 746 44.18 30.49 28.75
N LEU A 747 45.04 29.49 28.93
CA LEU A 747 46.42 29.52 28.46
C LEU A 747 46.48 29.79 26.94
N SER A 748 47.38 30.67 26.53
CA SER A 748 47.67 30.95 25.12
C SER A 748 48.46 29.82 24.45
N ARG A 749 48.38 29.77 23.12
CA ARG A 749 49.24 28.89 22.31
C ARG A 749 50.71 29.28 22.40
#